data_AF-A0A952P644-F1
#
_entry.id   AF-A0A952P644-F1
#
_cell.length_a   1.000
_cell.length_b   1.000
_cell.length_c   1.000
_cell.angle_alpha   90.00
_cell.angle_beta   90.00
_cell.angle_gamma   90.00
#
_symmetry.space_group_name_H-M   'P 1'
#
loop_
_entity.id
_entity.type
_entity.pdbx_description
1 polymer ?
#
loop_
_entity_poly.entity_id
_entity_poly.type
_entity_poly.pdbx_seq_one_letter_code
_entity_poly.pdbx_strand_id
1 'polypeptide(L)'
;MMNSKITGYLVLASAAVLCTTSYLGCSHFSSYRAPSSTGYGVPLVSVPQEVRELAEHDAKMYGGTVHFPEGLTKEEALDLWHLTEGSDVFPLAWFMRMNSEFSHVKGTKLHESLDRKFGVVKESAPFKAISPYPFPWVGVSAAWSEEHPLQTDVRLGHRQTVEDVMGIRELDGGRQSIAMVGVNCSFCHSNAITVGQTTHLLDGAPNMLNIRGFFQDMFASSAKTMLTEDLLAQFLQDSKVAGNTREIAAKFVRSFKTEMGLNTWSQRRIGPVINFLDSEYFEAKKAKTLRQAMYEKRNVVEKYLTKLLKMTYGLKEVSPELQLRMKFLATSIGVDPSLAVTPEGFARTDAFGRIANLVARTKNPIPLTATSSVPPMWNIEYRAMFHWNANTNSVVMRNLGQSFGLGALLTGTKAYDPLAKFDSTSNLHNLHRLETLLYKIRLPRWKEDFNAGLDVSLLQGGCETFHNTCAKCHMPETERVGPQNALINYKMLPQHVVGTDDLYTKQQAVPVEGQAFKDALFGFTGAVRDRYYQRYDISPEQQAEWERRDLRGPELFRDTVLGESSLKGVSSYINIAPHPTPGYPARHLAGVWATAPYLHNGSVPNLYELLKPAHQRSKMFFVGSRQYDQDKLGFRSDFDSLPQIEDLEGKAQALIDHKVGILGRIKGMKTKPPENIWEAKVQIACATYPERCFDITHPGNSNKGHEGPQFGTNLSDRQKRELVEFLKVLRPEPEYSLISKPVYRWDGLRCQIL
;
A
#
# COMPACT_ATOMS: atom_id res chain seq x y z
N MET A 1 0.14 -41.93 -46.35
CA MET A 1 -0.71 -43.14 -46.25
C MET A 1 -1.91 -42.83 -45.35
N MET A 2 -2.94 -43.67 -45.36
CA MET A 2 -4.20 -43.58 -44.58
C MET A 2 -3.96 -43.48 -43.06
N ASN A 3 -4.85 -42.98 -42.18
CA ASN A 3 -6.23 -42.44 -42.25
C ASN A 3 -6.52 -41.62 -40.94
N SER A 4 -7.57 -40.78 -40.77
CA SER A 4 -8.47 -40.06 -41.70
C SER A 4 -9.46 -39.10 -40.98
N LYS A 5 -9.68 -37.92 -41.58
CA LYS A 5 -10.97 -37.18 -41.73
C LYS A 5 -11.72 -36.62 -40.48
N ILE A 6 -11.84 -35.28 -40.35
CA ILE A 6 -13.01 -34.38 -40.71
C ILE A 6 -13.91 -34.12 -39.47
N THR A 7 -14.48 -32.93 -39.18
CA THR A 7 -14.73 -31.63 -39.89
C THR A 7 -14.15 -30.46 -39.04
N GLY A 8 -13.81 -29.23 -39.47
CA GLY A 8 -14.28 -28.33 -40.53
C GLY A 8 -15.26 -27.28 -39.94
N TYR A 9 -15.12 -25.96 -40.08
CA TYR A 9 -14.52 -25.14 -41.16
C TYR A 9 -13.82 -23.85 -40.68
N LEU A 10 -12.92 -23.31 -41.52
CA LEU A 10 -12.60 -21.86 -41.60
C LEU A 10 -13.35 -21.23 -42.79
N VAL A 11 -13.60 -19.91 -42.76
CA VAL A 11 -13.46 -18.97 -43.91
C VAL A 11 -13.05 -17.58 -43.37
N LEU A 12 -12.39 -16.77 -44.21
CA LEU A 12 -11.82 -15.44 -43.90
C LEU A 12 -12.81 -14.27 -44.12
N ALA A 13 -12.43 -13.08 -43.67
CA ALA A 13 -13.19 -11.83 -43.85
C ALA A 13 -12.99 -11.16 -45.23
N SER A 14 -13.93 -10.31 -45.66
CA SER A 14 -13.65 -8.95 -46.18
C SER A 14 -14.91 -8.13 -46.57
N ALA A 15 -14.84 -6.81 -46.31
CA ALA A 15 -15.45 -5.66 -47.02
C ALA A 15 -16.97 -5.61 -47.37
N ALA A 16 -17.69 -4.77 -46.61
CA ALA A 16 -18.68 -3.72 -46.96
C ALA A 16 -19.27 -3.57 -48.40
N VAL A 17 -20.53 -3.06 -48.49
CA VAL A 17 -20.93 -1.84 -49.24
C VAL A 17 -22.46 -1.52 -49.21
N LEU A 18 -22.80 -0.22 -49.08
CA LEU A 18 -24.05 0.53 -49.39
C LEU A 18 -25.37 0.42 -48.58
N CYS A 19 -26.06 1.58 -48.54
CA CYS A 19 -27.17 2.01 -47.69
C CYS A 19 -28.57 1.97 -48.35
N THR A 20 -29.63 2.27 -47.54
CA THR A 20 -30.95 2.87 -47.93
C THR A 20 -31.90 2.03 -48.82
N THR A 21 -33.26 2.06 -48.81
CA THR A 21 -34.37 2.85 -48.17
C THR A 21 -35.71 2.06 -48.34
N SER A 22 -36.97 2.41 -47.96
CA SER A 22 -37.67 3.51 -47.24
C SER A 22 -39.18 3.18 -47.00
N TYR A 23 -39.75 3.47 -45.82
CA TYR A 23 -41.20 3.78 -45.54
C TYR A 23 -42.25 2.67 -45.85
N LEU A 24 -43.50 2.60 -45.33
CA LEU A 24 -44.32 3.23 -44.26
C LEU A 24 -44.80 2.10 -43.29
N GLY A 25 -45.43 2.24 -42.12
CA GLY A 25 -46.14 3.29 -41.35
C GLY A 25 -47.29 2.62 -40.55
N CYS A 26 -48.28 3.24 -39.91
CA CYS A 26 -48.51 4.54 -39.23
C CYS A 26 -49.95 4.50 -38.61
N SER A 27 -50.38 5.24 -37.58
CA SER A 27 -49.74 5.93 -36.44
C SER A 27 -50.84 6.64 -35.59
N HIS A 28 -50.91 6.48 -34.25
CA HIS A 28 -51.89 7.22 -33.40
C HIS A 28 -51.27 7.81 -32.10
N PHE A 29 -51.08 9.15 -32.13
CA PHE A 29 -51.41 10.20 -31.12
C PHE A 29 -51.15 10.01 -29.60
N SER A 30 -50.68 11.01 -28.85
CA SER A 30 -50.36 12.43 -29.18
C SER A 30 -49.32 13.09 -28.25
N SER A 31 -48.53 14.04 -28.80
CA SER A 31 -47.93 15.25 -28.18
C SER A 31 -47.27 15.16 -26.78
N TYR A 32 -46.01 15.58 -26.58
CA TYR A 32 -45.56 16.98 -26.77
C TYR A 32 -44.10 17.11 -27.28
N ARG A 33 -43.69 18.34 -27.65
CA ARG A 33 -42.35 18.68 -28.20
C ARG A 33 -41.25 18.82 -27.13
N ALA A 34 -40.02 18.49 -27.51
CA ALA A 34 -38.80 18.95 -26.85
C ALA A 34 -38.27 20.25 -27.49
N PRO A 35 -37.61 21.15 -26.72
CA PRO A 35 -36.77 22.24 -27.23
C PRO A 35 -35.28 21.84 -27.32
N SER A 36 -34.49 22.68 -27.98
CA SER A 36 -33.06 22.45 -28.27
C SER A 36 -32.11 22.88 -27.15
N SER A 37 -30.83 22.54 -27.29
CA SER A 37 -29.74 22.96 -26.41
C SER A 37 -29.51 24.48 -26.42
N THR A 38 -29.42 25.10 -25.23
CA THR A 38 -28.37 26.04 -24.79
C THR A 38 -28.74 26.72 -23.46
N GLY A 39 -27.74 26.90 -22.58
CA GLY A 39 -27.78 27.89 -21.50
C GLY A 39 -28.42 27.49 -20.16
N TYR A 40 -27.96 28.20 -19.11
CA TYR A 40 -28.38 28.18 -17.71
C TYR A 40 -28.06 26.92 -16.89
N GLY A 41 -27.35 27.15 -15.78
CA GLY A 41 -27.00 26.13 -14.80
C GLY A 41 -28.07 26.01 -13.71
N VAL A 42 -28.23 24.78 -13.20
CA VAL A 42 -28.96 24.47 -11.97
C VAL A 42 -27.98 24.67 -10.79
N PRO A 43 -28.38 25.29 -9.66
CA PRO A 43 -27.42 25.77 -8.67
C PRO A 43 -26.69 24.64 -7.94
N LEU A 44 -25.43 24.90 -7.59
CA LEU A 44 -24.78 24.25 -6.44
C LEU A 44 -25.69 24.43 -5.23
N VAL A 45 -26.13 23.33 -4.61
CA VAL A 45 -26.90 23.39 -3.36
C VAL A 45 -26.02 24.05 -2.30
N SER A 46 -26.35 25.28 -1.94
CA SER A 46 -25.64 26.01 -0.90
C SER A 46 -25.86 25.30 0.43
N VAL A 47 -24.75 24.92 1.08
CA VAL A 47 -24.76 24.42 2.46
C VAL A 47 -25.48 25.46 3.33
N PRO A 48 -26.51 25.09 4.11
CA PRO A 48 -27.22 26.03 4.98
C PRO A 48 -26.22 26.77 5.88
N GLN A 49 -26.44 28.07 6.09
CA GLN A 49 -25.48 28.92 6.80
C GLN A 49 -25.18 28.37 8.21
N GLU A 50 -26.20 27.91 8.91
CA GLU A 50 -26.13 27.20 10.20
C GLU A 50 -25.16 26.00 10.18
N VAL A 51 -25.07 25.26 9.07
CA VAL A 51 -24.20 24.09 8.91
C VAL A 51 -22.76 24.49 8.57
N ARG A 52 -22.56 25.64 7.90
CA ARG A 52 -21.22 26.26 7.78
C ARG A 52 -20.73 26.79 9.12
N GLU A 53 -21.59 27.53 9.83
CA GLU A 53 -21.27 28.11 11.14
C GLU A 53 -20.96 27.02 12.17
N LEU A 54 -21.67 25.89 12.15
CA LEU A 54 -21.33 24.72 12.98
C LEU A 54 -19.97 24.11 12.62
N ALA A 55 -19.66 23.97 11.32
CA ALA A 55 -18.36 23.46 10.87
C ALA A 55 -17.20 24.41 11.21
N GLU A 56 -17.40 25.72 11.11
CA GLU A 56 -16.42 26.75 11.48
C GLU A 56 -16.25 26.91 13.00
N HIS A 57 -17.32 26.66 13.77
CA HIS A 57 -17.30 26.55 15.22
C HIS A 57 -16.47 25.34 15.67
N ASP A 58 -16.77 24.15 15.14
CA ASP A 58 -16.10 22.92 15.53
C ASP A 58 -14.64 22.88 15.07
N ALA A 59 -14.32 23.50 13.93
CA ALA A 59 -12.94 23.73 13.48
C ALA A 59 -12.12 24.58 14.46
N LYS A 60 -12.75 25.55 15.14
CA LYS A 60 -12.11 26.35 16.20
C LYS A 60 -11.98 25.61 17.53
N MET A 61 -12.86 24.64 17.80
CA MET A 61 -12.96 24.01 19.12
C MET A 61 -11.85 22.97 19.41
N TYR A 62 -11.27 22.36 18.36
CA TYR A 62 -10.35 21.21 18.51
C TYR A 62 -8.91 21.42 17.99
N GLY A 63 -8.53 22.65 17.63
CA GLY A 63 -7.12 23.01 17.40
C GLY A 63 -6.45 22.42 16.15
N GLY A 64 -7.23 21.91 15.18
CA GLY A 64 -6.69 21.41 13.92
C GLY A 64 -7.75 21.20 12.84
N THR A 65 -7.62 21.91 11.72
CA THR A 65 -8.47 21.75 10.53
C THR A 65 -7.95 20.65 9.62
N VAL A 66 -8.68 19.52 9.53
CA VAL A 66 -8.45 18.53 8.47
C VAL A 66 -9.04 19.06 7.16
N HIS A 67 -8.17 19.59 6.29
CA HIS A 67 -8.54 19.89 4.91
C HIS A 67 -8.62 18.59 4.10
N PHE A 68 -9.57 18.51 3.16
CA PHE A 68 -9.74 17.38 2.25
C PHE A 68 -9.06 17.66 0.90
N PRO A 69 -8.55 16.63 0.19
CA PRO A 69 -8.25 16.78 -1.22
C PRO A 69 -9.55 17.01 -2.00
N GLU A 70 -9.53 17.92 -2.98
CA GLU A 70 -10.69 18.14 -3.83
C GLU A 70 -11.02 16.90 -4.68
N GLY A 71 -12.31 16.64 -4.92
CA GLY A 71 -12.77 15.65 -5.91
C GLY A 71 -13.73 14.56 -5.42
N LEU A 72 -13.86 14.33 -4.11
CA LEU A 72 -14.75 13.32 -3.52
C LEU A 72 -15.88 13.95 -2.69
N THR A 73 -17.04 13.30 -2.62
CA THR A 73 -18.02 13.57 -1.54
C THR A 73 -17.58 12.92 -0.22
N LYS A 74 -18.30 13.20 0.89
CA LYS A 74 -18.02 12.57 2.19
C LYS A 74 -18.22 11.06 2.15
N GLU A 75 -19.27 10.63 1.47
CA GLU A 75 -19.69 9.24 1.28
C GLU A 75 -18.70 8.51 0.39
N GLU A 76 -18.20 9.17 -0.66
CA GLU A 76 -17.17 8.66 -1.55
C GLU A 76 -15.80 8.51 -0.86
N ALA A 77 -15.45 9.42 0.05
CA ALA A 77 -14.26 9.28 0.89
C ALA A 77 -14.39 8.10 1.87
N LEU A 78 -15.56 7.90 2.47
CA LEU A 78 -15.82 6.75 3.35
C LEU A 78 -15.79 5.41 2.59
N ASP A 79 -16.39 5.34 1.40
CA ASP A 79 -16.26 4.17 0.52
C ASP A 79 -14.76 3.93 0.18
N LEU A 80 -14.01 4.97 -0.18
CA LEU A 80 -12.57 4.88 -0.47
C LEU A 80 -11.76 4.33 0.72
N TRP A 81 -12.05 4.77 1.94
CA TRP A 81 -11.28 4.39 3.12
C TRP A 81 -11.62 3.01 3.71
N HIS A 82 -12.77 2.40 3.36
CA HIS A 82 -13.24 1.21 4.07
C HIS A 82 -13.83 0.08 3.21
N LEU A 83 -14.10 0.28 1.91
CA LEU A 83 -14.55 -0.83 1.05
C LEU A 83 -13.51 -1.96 1.04
N THR A 84 -14.02 -3.17 1.17
CA THR A 84 -13.24 -4.41 1.29
C THR A 84 -12.72 -4.90 -0.06
N GLU A 85 -11.50 -5.40 -0.10
CA GLU A 85 -10.88 -5.90 -1.33
C GLU A 85 -10.86 -7.44 -1.42
N GLY A 86 -11.33 -8.11 -0.36
CA GLY A 86 -11.15 -9.56 -0.20
C GLY A 86 -9.77 -9.95 0.34
N SER A 87 -8.96 -8.96 0.71
CA SER A 87 -7.67 -9.07 1.41
C SER A 87 -7.82 -9.32 2.92
N ASP A 88 -9.04 -9.22 3.43
CA ASP A 88 -9.39 -9.42 4.83
C ASP A 88 -9.03 -10.85 5.28
N VAL A 89 -8.36 -11.00 6.43
CA VAL A 89 -7.74 -12.29 6.85
C VAL A 89 -7.84 -12.59 8.35
N PHE A 90 -8.13 -11.61 9.21
CA PHE A 90 -8.05 -11.77 10.67
C PHE A 90 -9.43 -11.60 11.36
N PRO A 91 -9.88 -12.47 12.27
CA PRO A 91 -11.22 -12.35 12.83
C PRO A 91 -11.45 -11.03 13.59
N LEU A 92 -12.57 -10.34 13.35
CA LEU A 92 -12.90 -9.05 13.98
C LEU A 92 -12.88 -9.14 15.51
N ALA A 93 -13.48 -10.19 16.06
CA ALA A 93 -13.48 -10.42 17.50
C ALA A 93 -12.07 -10.57 18.09
N TRP A 94 -11.11 -11.06 17.29
CA TRP A 94 -9.71 -11.18 17.71
C TRP A 94 -9.01 -9.82 17.65
N PHE A 95 -9.24 -9.03 16.60
CA PHE A 95 -8.67 -7.68 16.46
C PHE A 95 -9.14 -6.71 17.56
N MET A 96 -10.39 -6.85 17.99
CA MET A 96 -10.93 -6.07 19.10
C MET A 96 -10.40 -6.53 20.47
N ARG A 97 -10.22 -7.84 20.69
CA ARG A 97 -10.00 -8.42 22.04
C ARG A 97 -8.59 -8.93 22.34
N MET A 98 -7.74 -9.24 21.36
CA MET A 98 -6.36 -9.67 21.62
C MET A 98 -5.50 -8.48 22.05
N ASN A 99 -4.60 -8.73 23.00
CA ASN A 99 -3.59 -7.74 23.43
C ASN A 99 -2.47 -7.66 22.37
N SER A 100 -2.01 -6.45 22.07
CA SER A 100 -0.94 -6.13 21.12
C SER A 100 0.44 -6.42 21.69
N GLU A 101 1.35 -6.90 20.84
CA GLU A 101 2.77 -7.09 21.14
C GLU A 101 3.62 -5.85 20.89
N PHE A 102 3.16 -4.96 20.01
CA PHE A 102 3.87 -3.76 19.59
C PHE A 102 3.47 -2.53 20.44
N SER A 103 2.85 -2.74 21.60
CA SER A 103 2.60 -1.68 22.59
C SER A 103 3.55 -1.78 23.78
N HIS A 104 4.18 -0.66 24.14
CA HIS A 104 4.89 -0.53 25.42
C HIS A 104 3.92 -0.46 26.62
N VAL A 105 2.64 -0.17 26.39
CA VAL A 105 1.61 -0.14 27.43
C VAL A 105 0.98 -1.53 27.56
N LYS A 106 1.22 -2.19 28.69
CA LYS A 106 0.72 -3.55 28.95
C LYS A 106 -0.81 -3.57 28.94
N GLY A 107 -1.39 -4.35 28.03
CA GLY A 107 -2.84 -4.58 27.94
C GLY A 107 -3.54 -3.86 26.80
N THR A 108 -2.85 -2.97 26.08
CA THR A 108 -3.35 -2.36 24.83
C THR A 108 -3.80 -3.45 23.85
N LYS A 109 -4.97 -3.26 23.21
CA LYS A 109 -5.53 -4.19 22.23
C LYS A 109 -4.93 -3.99 20.83
N LEU A 110 -5.10 -4.95 19.93
CA LEU A 110 -4.58 -4.85 18.54
C LEU A 110 -5.08 -3.58 17.83
N HIS A 111 -6.39 -3.31 17.86
CA HIS A 111 -7.04 -2.17 17.20
C HIS A 111 -6.73 -0.78 17.80
N GLU A 112 -6.07 -0.70 18.96
CA GLU A 112 -5.81 0.56 19.66
C GLU A 112 -4.49 1.20 19.21
N SER A 113 -4.48 2.54 19.12
CA SER A 113 -3.27 3.34 18.85
C SER A 113 -2.48 2.95 17.59
N LEU A 114 -3.17 2.57 16.49
CA LEU A 114 -2.54 2.18 15.23
C LEU A 114 -1.73 3.31 14.58
N ASP A 115 -2.12 4.56 14.84
CA ASP A 115 -1.37 5.78 14.53
C ASP A 115 0.02 5.79 15.19
N ARG A 116 0.09 5.51 16.49
CA ARG A 116 1.34 5.59 17.27
C ARG A 116 2.23 4.37 17.03
N LYS A 117 1.62 3.17 16.93
CA LYS A 117 2.34 1.91 16.65
C LYS A 117 2.88 1.85 15.22
N PHE A 118 2.04 2.16 14.24
CA PHE A 118 2.33 1.85 12.83
C PHE A 118 2.11 3.02 11.86
N GLY A 119 1.70 4.21 12.29
CA GLY A 119 1.46 5.33 11.36
C GLY A 119 0.18 5.19 10.54
N VAL A 120 -0.79 4.36 10.96
CA VAL A 120 -2.12 4.32 10.33
C VAL A 120 -2.81 5.67 10.50
N VAL A 121 -3.54 6.11 9.48
CA VAL A 121 -4.28 7.38 9.51
C VAL A 121 -5.64 7.18 10.18
N LYS A 122 -6.09 8.17 10.95
CA LYS A 122 -7.37 8.13 11.66
C LYS A 122 -8.34 9.13 11.06
N GLU A 123 -9.62 8.76 10.96
CA GLU A 123 -10.70 9.68 10.62
C GLU A 123 -10.85 10.80 11.66
N SER A 124 -11.37 11.95 11.23
CA SER A 124 -11.84 13.00 12.13
C SER A 124 -13.16 12.58 12.81
N ALA A 125 -13.43 13.11 14.01
CA ALA A 125 -14.63 12.77 14.77
C ALA A 125 -15.96 13.02 14.00
N PRO A 126 -16.12 14.12 13.22
CA PRO A 126 -17.33 14.32 12.41
C PRO A 126 -17.54 13.26 11.32
N PHE A 127 -16.46 12.74 10.72
CA PHE A 127 -16.57 11.63 9.77
C PHE A 127 -16.94 10.33 10.49
N LYS A 128 -16.31 10.04 11.63
CA LYS A 128 -16.65 8.82 12.38
C LYS A 128 -18.08 8.83 12.94
N ALA A 129 -18.67 10.01 13.18
CA ALA A 129 -20.06 10.17 13.60
C ALA A 129 -21.09 9.84 12.49
N ILE A 130 -20.69 9.88 11.21
CA ILE A 130 -21.54 9.54 10.05
C ILE A 130 -21.10 8.26 9.33
N SER A 131 -19.91 7.74 9.65
CA SER A 131 -19.32 6.56 9.00
C SER A 131 -20.16 5.30 9.26
N PRO A 132 -20.69 4.63 8.23
CA PRO A 132 -21.39 3.36 8.39
C PRO A 132 -20.42 2.19 8.58
N TYR A 133 -19.11 2.42 8.69
CA TYR A 133 -18.10 1.36 8.81
C TYR A 133 -17.65 1.17 10.27
N PRO A 134 -17.16 -0.02 10.67
CA PRO A 134 -16.84 -0.30 12.07
C PRO A 134 -15.66 0.51 12.60
N PHE A 135 -14.61 0.72 11.80
CA PHE A 135 -13.37 1.35 12.27
C PHE A 135 -13.34 2.88 12.12
N PRO A 136 -12.49 3.59 12.90
CA PRO A 136 -12.13 4.99 12.71
C PRO A 136 -10.78 5.15 11.96
N TRP A 137 -10.34 4.11 11.24
CA TRP A 137 -8.98 3.96 10.74
C TRP A 137 -9.00 3.89 9.21
N VAL A 138 -8.38 4.87 8.55
CA VAL A 138 -8.34 4.98 7.09
C VAL A 138 -7.59 3.79 6.50
N GLY A 139 -8.26 3.11 5.58
CA GLY A 139 -7.74 1.93 4.91
C GLY A 139 -7.91 0.62 5.67
N VAL A 140 -8.50 0.60 6.86
CA VAL A 140 -8.82 -0.64 7.58
C VAL A 140 -10.26 -1.04 7.25
N SER A 141 -10.42 -2.22 6.64
CA SER A 141 -11.69 -2.75 6.15
C SER A 141 -12.22 -3.89 7.05
N ALA A 142 -13.50 -4.21 6.91
CA ALA A 142 -14.07 -5.42 7.48
C ALA A 142 -15.09 -6.08 6.55
N ALA A 143 -14.94 -7.39 6.32
CA ALA A 143 -15.71 -8.20 5.39
C ALA A 143 -16.36 -9.41 6.09
N TRP A 144 -17.58 -9.77 5.71
CA TRP A 144 -18.24 -11.03 6.05
C TRP A 144 -17.64 -12.18 5.21
N SER A 145 -17.08 -13.20 5.86
CA SER A 145 -16.56 -14.40 5.18
C SER A 145 -17.65 -15.19 4.45
N GLU A 146 -17.32 -15.96 3.41
CA GLU A 146 -18.26 -16.82 2.66
C GLU A 146 -19.42 -16.06 1.97
N GLU A 147 -19.39 -14.73 1.93
CA GLU A 147 -20.48 -13.88 1.46
C GLU A 147 -20.35 -13.49 -0.02
N HIS A 148 -21.46 -13.07 -0.65
CA HIS A 148 -21.42 -12.51 -2.00
C HIS A 148 -20.59 -11.20 -2.04
N PRO A 149 -19.71 -10.95 -3.04
CA PRO A 149 -18.86 -9.76 -3.07
C PRO A 149 -19.60 -8.41 -3.03
N LEU A 150 -20.85 -8.34 -3.51
CA LEU A 150 -21.72 -7.15 -3.41
C LEU A 150 -22.38 -6.96 -2.03
N GLN A 151 -22.16 -7.87 -1.07
CA GLN A 151 -22.82 -7.90 0.24
C GLN A 151 -21.84 -8.16 1.40
N THR A 152 -20.54 -8.28 1.11
CA THR A 152 -19.52 -8.66 2.10
C THR A 152 -19.12 -7.51 3.05
N ASP A 153 -19.19 -6.25 2.63
CA ASP A 153 -18.78 -5.11 3.47
C ASP A 153 -19.58 -5.04 4.79
N VAL A 154 -18.88 -5.07 5.92
CA VAL A 154 -19.47 -4.93 7.26
C VAL A 154 -19.86 -3.48 7.46
N ARG A 155 -21.16 -3.18 7.38
CA ARG A 155 -21.74 -1.87 7.71
C ARG A 155 -22.56 -1.91 9.00
N LEU A 156 -22.54 -0.81 9.75
CA LEU A 156 -23.26 -0.58 11.00
C LEU A 156 -24.48 0.34 10.75
N GLY A 157 -25.63 -0.02 11.31
CA GLY A 157 -26.78 0.89 11.41
C GLY A 157 -26.59 1.97 12.48
N HIS A 158 -27.44 3.00 12.45
CA HIS A 158 -27.35 4.24 13.26
C HIS A 158 -27.37 4.09 14.81
N ARG A 159 -27.46 2.86 15.33
CA ARG A 159 -27.34 2.53 16.77
C ARG A 159 -26.48 1.30 17.05
N GLN A 160 -25.83 0.73 16.04
CA GLN A 160 -24.97 -0.44 16.19
C GLN A 160 -23.54 -0.02 16.47
N THR A 161 -22.88 -0.85 17.27
CA THR A 161 -21.47 -0.77 17.64
C THR A 161 -20.67 -1.83 16.90
N VAL A 162 -19.34 -1.78 16.95
CA VAL A 162 -18.51 -2.85 16.37
C VAL A 162 -18.72 -4.17 17.11
N GLU A 163 -19.12 -4.12 18.39
CA GLU A 163 -19.49 -5.28 19.20
C GLU A 163 -20.66 -6.09 18.62
N ASP A 164 -21.64 -5.43 18.01
CA ASP A 164 -22.84 -6.07 17.46
C ASP A 164 -22.55 -6.93 16.22
N VAL A 165 -21.44 -6.66 15.52
CA VAL A 165 -20.97 -7.41 14.34
C VAL A 165 -19.80 -8.36 14.65
N MET A 166 -19.38 -8.50 15.91
CA MET A 166 -18.40 -9.50 16.34
C MET A 166 -18.93 -10.93 16.44
N GLY A 167 -20.22 -11.17 16.15
CA GLY A 167 -20.88 -12.47 16.25
C GLY A 167 -20.71 -13.38 15.02
N ILE A 168 -21.56 -14.40 14.95
CA ILE A 168 -21.83 -15.18 13.72
C ILE A 168 -23.04 -14.56 13.02
N ARG A 169 -22.94 -14.42 11.70
CA ARG A 169 -24.06 -14.13 10.80
C ARG A 169 -24.41 -15.41 10.04
N GLU A 170 -25.64 -15.89 10.22
CA GLU A 170 -26.17 -17.02 9.43
C GLU A 170 -26.47 -16.54 8.00
N LEU A 171 -26.09 -17.34 7.00
CA LEU A 171 -26.34 -17.12 5.58
C LEU A 171 -27.19 -18.27 4.99
N ASP A 172 -27.76 -18.02 3.82
CA ASP A 172 -28.54 -19.00 3.07
C ASP A 172 -27.79 -20.33 2.87
N GLY A 173 -28.53 -21.43 3.05
CA GLY A 173 -28.00 -22.78 3.12
C GLY A 173 -27.48 -23.21 4.50
N GLY A 174 -27.64 -22.37 5.54
CA GLY A 174 -27.14 -22.66 6.90
C GLY A 174 -25.63 -22.54 7.01
N ARG A 175 -25.05 -21.61 6.24
CA ARG A 175 -23.60 -21.33 6.24
C ARG A 175 -23.31 -20.23 7.26
N GLN A 176 -22.28 -20.43 8.08
CA GLN A 176 -21.92 -19.48 9.13
C GLN A 176 -20.83 -18.52 8.65
N SER A 177 -21.13 -17.22 8.66
CA SER A 177 -20.20 -16.13 8.36
C SER A 177 -19.73 -15.43 9.63
N ILE A 178 -18.50 -14.93 9.63
CA ILE A 178 -17.98 -14.04 10.67
C ILE A 178 -17.33 -12.81 10.03
N ALA A 179 -17.35 -11.68 10.74
CA ALA A 179 -16.63 -10.49 10.31
C ALA A 179 -15.11 -10.71 10.42
N MET A 180 -14.40 -10.41 9.35
CA MET A 180 -12.95 -10.52 9.17
C MET A 180 -12.39 -9.13 8.85
N VAL A 181 -11.18 -8.83 9.32
CA VAL A 181 -10.49 -7.54 9.17
C VAL A 181 -9.43 -7.64 8.09
N GLY A 182 -9.36 -6.61 7.25
CA GLY A 182 -8.38 -6.42 6.20
C GLY A 182 -7.90 -4.99 6.10
N VAL A 183 -7.20 -4.74 5.00
CA VAL A 183 -6.80 -3.38 4.59
C VAL A 183 -6.93 -3.20 3.09
N ASN A 184 -7.27 -1.97 2.67
CA ASN A 184 -7.48 -1.60 1.27
C ASN A 184 -6.43 -0.59 0.76
N CYS A 185 -6.52 -0.19 -0.51
CA CYS A 185 -5.68 0.82 -1.17
C CYS A 185 -5.32 2.03 -0.28
N SER A 186 -6.30 2.60 0.43
CA SER A 186 -6.14 3.82 1.25
C SER A 186 -5.20 3.63 2.45
N PHE A 187 -5.00 2.38 2.91
CA PHE A 187 -4.04 2.06 3.96
C PHE A 187 -2.62 2.46 3.55
N CYS A 188 -2.28 2.18 2.29
CA CYS A 188 -1.00 2.53 1.68
C CYS A 188 -1.01 3.93 1.06
N HIS A 189 -2.16 4.36 0.51
CA HIS A 189 -2.25 5.52 -0.40
C HIS A 189 -3.00 6.73 0.16
N SER A 190 -3.30 6.80 1.46
CA SER A 190 -3.78 8.03 2.13
C SER A 190 -2.89 8.38 3.31
N ASN A 191 -2.13 9.48 3.21
CA ASN A 191 -1.21 9.95 4.26
C ASN A 191 -1.82 11.09 5.09
N ALA A 192 -1.26 11.37 6.26
CA ALA A 192 -1.53 12.59 7.00
C ALA A 192 -0.22 13.33 7.35
N ILE A 193 -0.16 14.61 6.99
CA ILE A 193 1.02 15.49 7.11
C ILE A 193 0.71 16.62 8.10
N THR A 194 1.63 16.89 9.02
CA THR A 194 1.50 17.97 10.02
C THR A 194 2.40 19.14 9.67
N VAL A 195 1.79 20.32 9.51
CA VAL A 195 2.46 21.60 9.21
C VAL A 195 2.16 22.56 10.37
N GLY A 196 3.20 22.93 11.12
CA GLY A 196 3.04 23.69 12.37
C GLY A 196 2.27 22.86 13.41
N GLN A 197 1.02 23.25 13.67
CA GLN A 197 0.10 22.53 14.57
C GLN A 197 -1.04 21.81 13.83
N THR A 198 -1.25 22.09 12.54
CA THR A 198 -2.37 21.54 11.77
C THR A 198 -1.97 20.25 11.07
N THR A 199 -2.83 19.22 11.13
CA THR A 199 -2.63 17.95 10.41
C THR A 199 -3.66 17.82 9.29
N HIS A 200 -3.17 17.65 8.07
CA HIS A 200 -3.96 17.58 6.83
C HIS A 200 -4.00 16.12 6.34
N LEU A 201 -5.12 15.71 5.73
CA LEU A 201 -5.29 14.40 5.10
C LEU A 201 -5.02 14.51 3.60
N LEU A 202 -4.19 13.60 3.07
CA LEU A 202 -3.79 13.54 1.67
C LEU A 202 -4.08 12.15 1.10
N ASP A 203 -5.31 11.96 0.62
CA ASP A 203 -5.60 10.81 -0.25
C ASP A 203 -4.77 10.91 -1.54
N GLY A 204 -4.31 9.77 -2.02
CA GLY A 204 -3.36 9.63 -3.13
C GLY A 204 -1.88 9.87 -2.77
N ALA A 205 -1.56 10.32 -1.56
CA ALA A 205 -0.17 10.42 -1.08
C ALA A 205 0.34 9.08 -0.53
N PRO A 206 1.63 8.72 -0.71
CA PRO A 206 2.17 7.52 -0.08
C PRO A 206 2.17 7.68 1.44
N ASN A 207 1.51 6.77 2.15
CA ASN A 207 1.30 6.89 3.59
C ASN A 207 2.56 6.53 4.39
N MET A 208 2.86 7.35 5.40
CA MET A 208 3.98 7.14 6.33
C MET A 208 3.61 6.10 7.39
N LEU A 209 3.35 4.86 6.94
CA LEU A 209 2.97 3.72 7.79
C LEU A 209 3.94 2.54 7.69
N ASN A 210 4.07 1.78 8.77
CA ASN A 210 4.75 0.49 8.81
C ASN A 210 3.76 -0.64 8.50
N ILE A 211 3.54 -0.87 7.20
CA ILE A 211 2.61 -1.89 6.67
C ILE A 211 2.93 -3.26 7.30
N ARG A 212 4.21 -3.64 7.30
CA ARG A 212 4.66 -4.95 7.74
C ARG A 212 4.48 -5.15 9.25
N GLY A 213 4.77 -4.12 10.05
CA GLY A 213 4.60 -4.09 11.50
C GLY A 213 3.14 -4.28 11.94
N PHE A 214 2.17 -3.69 11.22
CA PHE A 214 0.74 -3.88 11.50
C PHE A 214 0.33 -5.35 11.42
N PHE A 215 0.67 -6.02 10.32
CA PHE A 215 0.40 -7.45 10.15
C PHE A 215 1.18 -8.31 11.15
N GLN A 216 2.44 -7.97 11.44
CA GLN A 216 3.26 -8.66 12.44
C GLN A 216 2.66 -8.60 13.84
N ASP A 217 2.09 -7.48 14.27
CA ASP A 217 1.40 -7.38 15.56
C ASP A 217 0.24 -8.38 15.66
N MET A 218 -0.55 -8.53 14.60
CA MET A 218 -1.66 -9.49 14.53
C MET A 218 -1.17 -10.96 14.58
N PHE A 219 -0.06 -11.27 13.90
CA PHE A 219 0.53 -12.61 13.87
C PHE A 219 1.24 -12.96 15.19
N ALA A 220 2.14 -12.10 15.67
CA ALA A 220 2.88 -12.27 16.92
C ALA A 220 1.93 -12.33 18.14
N SER A 221 0.91 -11.47 18.20
CA SER A 221 -0.07 -11.47 19.29
C SER A 221 -0.91 -12.76 19.32
N SER A 222 -1.26 -13.30 18.14
CA SER A 222 -1.93 -14.61 18.03
C SER A 222 -1.02 -15.74 18.55
N ALA A 223 0.23 -15.77 18.10
CA ALA A 223 1.22 -16.75 18.55
C ALA A 223 1.48 -16.66 20.06
N LYS A 224 1.56 -15.44 20.62
CA LYS A 224 1.75 -15.22 22.06
C LYS A 224 0.57 -15.65 22.88
N THR A 225 -0.64 -15.31 22.44
CA THR A 225 -1.89 -15.71 23.10
C THR A 225 -1.92 -17.24 23.19
N MET A 226 -1.64 -17.96 22.10
CA MET A 226 -1.55 -19.43 22.13
C MET A 226 -0.43 -20.01 23.01
N LEU A 227 0.63 -19.25 23.32
CA LEU A 227 1.76 -19.69 24.17
C LEU A 227 1.66 -19.26 25.65
N THR A 228 0.75 -18.35 26.00
CA THR A 228 0.76 -17.65 27.30
C THR A 228 -0.56 -17.82 28.03
N GLU A 229 -0.54 -18.49 29.18
CA GLU A 229 -1.75 -18.95 29.88
C GLU A 229 -2.63 -17.78 30.35
N ASP A 230 -2.03 -16.72 30.92
CA ASP A 230 -2.78 -15.54 31.39
C ASP A 230 -3.43 -14.76 30.24
N LEU A 231 -2.70 -14.59 29.12
CA LEU A 231 -3.20 -13.87 27.94
C LEU A 231 -4.33 -14.65 27.26
N LEU A 232 -4.21 -15.98 27.14
CA LEU A 232 -5.28 -16.82 26.62
C LEU A 232 -6.49 -16.86 27.55
N ALA A 233 -6.29 -16.96 28.87
CA ALA A 233 -7.39 -16.95 29.83
C ALA A 233 -8.18 -15.64 29.78
N GLN A 234 -7.48 -14.50 29.69
CA GLN A 234 -8.11 -13.19 29.49
C GLN A 234 -8.81 -13.09 28.14
N PHE A 235 -8.15 -13.49 27.04
CA PHE A 235 -8.73 -13.41 25.69
C PHE A 235 -9.99 -14.29 25.52
N LEU A 236 -10.02 -15.47 26.15
CA LEU A 236 -11.21 -16.33 26.19
C LEU A 236 -12.32 -15.71 27.07
N GLN A 237 -11.98 -15.03 28.16
CA GLN A 237 -12.94 -14.32 29.01
C GLN A 237 -13.52 -13.09 28.29
N ASP A 238 -12.68 -12.26 27.67
CA ASP A 238 -13.08 -11.13 26.82
C ASP A 238 -13.96 -11.62 25.66
N SER A 239 -13.72 -12.84 25.18
CA SER A 239 -14.53 -13.51 24.14
C SER A 239 -15.76 -14.26 24.66
N LYS A 240 -16.11 -14.13 25.94
CA LYS A 240 -17.29 -14.73 26.58
C LYS A 240 -17.37 -16.27 26.44
N VAL A 241 -16.23 -16.94 26.35
CA VAL A 241 -16.16 -18.41 26.23
C VAL A 241 -16.59 -19.06 27.55
N ALA A 242 -17.53 -19.99 27.48
CA ALA A 242 -18.14 -20.61 28.65
C ALA A 242 -17.17 -21.52 29.44
N GLY A 243 -17.36 -21.56 30.77
CA GLY A 243 -16.57 -22.38 31.69
C GLY A 243 -15.36 -21.67 32.30
N ASN A 244 -14.46 -22.45 32.92
CA ASN A 244 -13.27 -21.92 33.59
C ASN A 244 -12.16 -21.58 32.58
N THR A 245 -12.14 -20.33 32.10
CA THR A 245 -11.20 -19.88 31.06
C THR A 245 -9.73 -20.07 31.43
N ARG A 246 -9.36 -20.01 32.71
CA ARG A 246 -8.00 -20.26 33.20
C ARG A 246 -7.58 -21.72 33.03
N GLU A 247 -8.45 -22.66 33.36
CA GLU A 247 -8.19 -24.10 33.21
C GLU A 247 -8.19 -24.50 31.73
N ILE A 248 -9.12 -23.96 30.95
CA ILE A 248 -9.19 -24.12 29.49
C ILE A 248 -7.88 -23.63 28.85
N ALA A 249 -7.40 -22.45 29.25
CA ALA A 249 -6.14 -21.88 28.78
C ALA A 249 -4.92 -22.73 29.19
N ALA A 250 -4.80 -23.12 30.47
CA ALA A 250 -3.73 -23.97 30.97
C ALA A 250 -3.65 -25.32 30.22
N LYS A 251 -4.81 -25.92 29.89
CA LYS A 251 -4.89 -27.14 29.08
C LYS A 251 -4.49 -26.88 27.62
N PHE A 252 -5.00 -25.81 27.01
CA PHE A 252 -4.68 -25.43 25.62
C PHE A 252 -3.18 -25.17 25.43
N VAL A 253 -2.59 -24.30 26.25
CA VAL A 253 -1.16 -23.90 26.15
C VAL A 253 -0.25 -25.10 26.40
N ARG A 254 -0.59 -25.98 27.36
CA ARG A 254 0.18 -27.20 27.64
C ARG A 254 0.19 -28.14 26.43
N SER A 255 -0.98 -28.40 25.83
CA SER A 255 -1.06 -29.24 24.62
C SER A 255 -0.36 -28.59 23.42
N PHE A 256 -0.53 -27.29 23.20
CA PHE A 256 0.15 -26.57 22.12
C PHE A 256 1.67 -26.64 22.25
N LYS A 257 2.21 -26.31 23.43
CA LYS A 257 3.66 -26.42 23.70
C LYS A 257 4.17 -27.86 23.53
N THR A 258 3.36 -28.87 23.88
CA THR A 258 3.73 -30.29 23.72
C THR A 258 3.86 -30.66 22.24
N GLU A 259 2.89 -30.31 21.40
CA GLU A 259 2.96 -30.59 19.96
C GLU A 259 4.04 -29.74 19.26
N MET A 260 4.23 -28.48 19.69
CA MET A 260 5.32 -27.62 19.22
C MET A 260 6.70 -28.10 19.68
N GLY A 261 6.82 -28.94 20.72
CA GLY A 261 8.10 -29.41 21.27
C GLY A 261 8.78 -28.42 22.22
N LEU A 262 8.01 -27.48 22.77
CA LEU A 262 8.46 -26.40 23.66
C LEU A 262 8.27 -26.75 25.15
N ASN A 263 8.16 -28.04 25.47
CA ASN A 263 7.75 -28.60 26.75
C ASN A 263 8.64 -28.11 27.92
N THR A 264 9.93 -27.92 27.66
CA THR A 264 10.97 -27.48 28.63
C THR A 264 11.07 -25.95 28.77
N TRP A 265 10.24 -25.19 28.05
CA TRP A 265 10.26 -23.73 28.05
C TRP A 265 9.23 -23.18 29.06
N SER A 266 9.67 -22.93 30.29
CA SER A 266 8.90 -22.21 31.31
C SER A 266 8.46 -20.82 30.83
N GLN A 267 7.30 -20.31 31.26
CA GLN A 267 6.78 -18.99 30.84
C GLN A 267 7.82 -17.85 31.00
N ARG A 268 8.57 -17.82 32.11
CA ARG A 268 9.65 -16.83 32.36
C ARG A 268 10.83 -16.88 31.36
N ARG A 269 11.00 -17.99 30.63
CA ARG A 269 11.97 -18.14 29.52
C ARG A 269 11.37 -17.81 28.15
N ILE A 270 10.04 -17.88 28.01
CA ILE A 270 9.30 -17.65 26.77
C ILE A 270 9.02 -16.17 26.55
N GLY A 271 8.50 -15.46 27.56
CA GLY A 271 8.01 -14.07 27.42
C GLY A 271 8.96 -13.15 26.65
N PRO A 272 10.22 -12.97 27.09
CA PRO A 272 11.18 -12.13 26.39
C PRO A 272 11.53 -12.60 24.97
N VAL A 273 11.38 -13.90 24.66
CA VAL A 273 11.71 -14.47 23.35
C VAL A 273 10.58 -14.22 22.34
N ILE A 274 9.32 -14.21 22.79
CA ILE A 274 8.18 -13.87 21.94
C ILE A 274 8.23 -12.41 21.49
N ASN A 275 8.63 -11.49 22.37
CA ASN A 275 8.85 -10.08 22.01
C ASN A 275 9.91 -9.89 20.90
N PHE A 276 10.72 -10.91 20.58
CA PHE A 276 11.69 -10.91 19.46
C PHE A 276 11.27 -11.80 18.28
N LEU A 277 10.09 -12.42 18.28
CA LEU A 277 9.65 -13.27 17.16
C LEU A 277 9.56 -12.49 15.85
N ASP A 278 9.09 -11.25 15.88
CA ASP A 278 8.82 -10.45 14.67
C ASP A 278 9.76 -9.25 14.51
N SER A 279 10.79 -9.13 15.36
CA SER A 279 11.84 -8.12 15.17
C SER A 279 12.73 -8.48 13.99
N GLU A 280 12.51 -7.83 12.84
CA GLU A 280 13.39 -7.85 11.67
C GLU A 280 14.77 -7.22 11.97
N TYR A 281 14.88 -6.51 13.10
CA TYR A 281 16.04 -5.74 13.53
C TYR A 281 16.92 -6.44 14.60
N PHE A 282 16.39 -7.45 15.33
CA PHE A 282 17.09 -8.10 16.45
C PHE A 282 17.07 -9.64 16.39
N GLU A 283 18.17 -10.25 15.91
CA GLU A 283 18.39 -11.71 15.88
C GLU A 283 18.92 -12.27 17.22
N ALA A 284 18.01 -12.60 18.15
CA ALA A 284 18.35 -13.36 19.35
C ALA A 284 18.36 -14.88 19.07
N LYS A 285 19.42 -15.61 19.48
CA LYS A 285 19.55 -17.07 19.23
C LYS A 285 18.31 -17.90 19.63
N LYS A 286 17.62 -17.52 20.72
CA LYS A 286 16.38 -18.18 21.17
C LYS A 286 15.16 -17.83 20.31
N ALA A 287 15.09 -16.60 19.79
CA ALA A 287 14.03 -16.20 18.86
C ALA A 287 14.15 -16.98 17.56
N LYS A 288 15.38 -17.18 17.04
CA LYS A 288 15.62 -18.05 15.88
C LYS A 288 15.13 -19.49 16.10
N THR A 289 15.37 -20.09 17.28
CA THR A 289 14.82 -21.41 17.62
C THR A 289 13.29 -21.44 17.61
N LEU A 290 12.62 -20.38 18.10
CA LEU A 290 11.16 -20.32 18.13
C LEU A 290 10.57 -20.04 16.73
N ARG A 291 11.19 -19.17 15.93
CA ARG A 291 10.88 -18.96 14.50
C ARG A 291 10.96 -20.28 13.72
N GLN A 292 12.05 -21.02 13.89
CA GLN A 292 12.26 -22.34 13.26
C GLN A 292 11.14 -23.33 13.64
N ALA A 293 10.79 -23.42 14.93
CA ALA A 293 9.71 -24.30 15.39
C ALA A 293 8.33 -23.89 14.82
N MET A 294 8.05 -22.59 14.67
CA MET A 294 6.82 -22.09 14.04
C MET A 294 6.78 -22.40 12.53
N TYR A 295 7.91 -22.27 11.84
CA TYR A 295 8.06 -22.61 10.42
C TYR A 295 7.86 -24.11 10.15
N GLU A 296 8.59 -24.96 10.87
CA GLU A 296 8.53 -26.43 10.71
C GLU A 296 7.17 -27.02 11.09
N LYS A 297 6.44 -26.37 12.00
CA LYS A 297 5.18 -26.87 12.56
C LYS A 297 3.97 -25.99 12.24
N ARG A 298 3.97 -25.30 11.10
CA ARG A 298 2.82 -24.55 10.56
C ARG A 298 1.50 -25.30 10.68
N ASN A 299 1.46 -26.61 10.38
CA ASN A 299 0.25 -27.44 10.50
C ASN A 299 -0.28 -27.56 11.94
N VAL A 300 0.60 -27.50 12.95
CA VAL A 300 0.21 -27.46 14.37
C VAL A 300 -0.29 -26.06 14.73
N VAL A 301 0.36 -25.00 14.24
CA VAL A 301 -0.12 -23.61 14.41
C VAL A 301 -1.52 -23.45 13.81
N GLU A 302 -1.75 -23.93 12.58
CA GLU A 302 -3.05 -23.96 11.89
C GLU A 302 -4.11 -24.70 12.72
N LYS A 303 -3.81 -25.94 13.16
CA LYS A 303 -4.69 -26.74 14.02
C LYS A 303 -5.12 -26.00 15.30
N TYR A 304 -4.20 -25.27 15.93
CA TYR A 304 -4.50 -24.56 17.18
C TYR A 304 -5.19 -23.20 16.95
N LEU A 305 -4.94 -22.53 15.83
CA LEU A 305 -5.71 -21.37 15.38
C LEU A 305 -7.17 -21.75 15.07
N THR A 306 -7.39 -22.81 14.28
CA THR A 306 -8.74 -23.37 14.02
C THR A 306 -9.45 -23.76 15.32
N LYS A 307 -8.74 -24.41 16.25
CA LYS A 307 -9.29 -24.74 17.57
C LYS A 307 -9.68 -23.48 18.37
N LEU A 308 -8.83 -22.45 18.36
CA LEU A 308 -9.11 -21.17 19.01
C LEU A 308 -10.35 -20.50 18.38
N LEU A 309 -10.48 -20.55 17.06
CA LEU A 309 -11.62 -19.99 16.32
C LEU A 309 -12.94 -20.69 16.70
N LYS A 310 -12.96 -22.03 16.72
CA LYS A 310 -14.11 -22.81 17.21
C LYS A 310 -14.47 -22.43 18.65
N MET A 311 -13.47 -22.21 19.50
CA MET A 311 -13.70 -21.82 20.90
C MET A 311 -14.22 -20.38 21.06
N THR A 312 -13.71 -19.39 20.33
CA THR A 312 -14.11 -17.97 20.50
C THR A 312 -15.44 -17.62 19.86
N TYR A 313 -15.87 -18.38 18.85
CA TYR A 313 -17.15 -18.15 18.15
C TYR A 313 -18.22 -19.22 18.46
N GLY A 314 -17.86 -20.34 19.11
CA GLY A 314 -18.78 -21.45 19.37
C GLY A 314 -19.08 -22.32 18.13
N LEU A 315 -18.27 -22.21 17.06
CA LEU A 315 -18.49 -22.90 15.79
C LEU A 315 -18.44 -24.42 15.96
N LYS A 316 -19.51 -25.10 15.52
CA LYS A 316 -19.57 -26.57 15.46
C LYS A 316 -18.52 -27.12 14.50
N GLU A 317 -18.41 -26.54 13.31
CA GLU A 317 -17.33 -26.78 12.35
C GLU A 317 -16.86 -25.47 11.70
N VAL A 318 -15.67 -25.50 11.09
CA VAL A 318 -15.06 -24.36 10.41
C VAL A 318 -15.19 -24.55 8.91
N SER A 319 -15.62 -23.50 8.20
CA SER A 319 -15.81 -23.56 6.75
C SER A 319 -14.47 -23.66 5.98
N PRO A 320 -14.48 -24.06 4.70
CA PRO A 320 -13.26 -24.13 3.89
C PRO A 320 -12.53 -22.79 3.80
N GLU A 321 -13.24 -21.66 3.62
CA GLU A 321 -12.62 -20.33 3.56
C GLU A 321 -12.02 -19.94 4.91
N LEU A 322 -12.73 -20.17 6.03
CA LEU A 322 -12.22 -19.90 7.38
C LEU A 322 -11.00 -20.78 7.72
N GLN A 323 -10.96 -22.03 7.26
CA GLN A 323 -9.78 -22.89 7.42
C GLN A 323 -8.59 -22.37 6.60
N LEU A 324 -8.81 -21.91 5.35
CA LEU A 324 -7.78 -21.27 4.53
C LEU A 324 -7.25 -19.98 5.17
N ARG A 325 -8.13 -19.17 5.80
CA ARG A 325 -7.74 -17.99 6.58
C ARG A 325 -6.86 -18.37 7.79
N MET A 326 -7.22 -19.41 8.56
CA MET A 326 -6.36 -19.91 9.66
C MET A 326 -5.01 -20.45 9.17
N LYS A 327 -4.98 -21.09 7.99
CA LYS A 327 -3.74 -21.55 7.33
C LYS A 327 -2.85 -20.40 6.85
N PHE A 328 -3.43 -19.32 6.34
CA PHE A 328 -2.70 -18.10 5.99
C PHE A 328 -2.05 -17.47 7.23
N LEU A 329 -2.79 -17.36 8.34
CA LEU A 329 -2.25 -16.88 9.62
C LEU A 329 -1.12 -17.79 10.13
N ALA A 330 -1.29 -19.12 10.09
CA ALA A 330 -0.24 -20.08 10.48
C ALA A 330 1.03 -19.94 9.64
N THR A 331 0.88 -19.77 8.32
CA THR A 331 2.00 -19.57 7.39
C THR A 331 2.72 -18.24 7.64
N SER A 332 1.97 -17.21 8.03
CA SER A 332 2.48 -15.86 8.31
C SER A 332 3.12 -15.69 9.69
N ILE A 333 2.70 -16.47 10.68
CA ILE A 333 3.37 -16.64 11.98
C ILE A 333 4.68 -17.42 11.78
N GLY A 334 4.62 -18.55 11.08
CA GLY A 334 5.77 -19.37 10.77
C GLY A 334 6.44 -18.97 9.46
N VAL A 335 6.93 -17.73 9.31
CA VAL A 335 7.77 -17.35 8.14
C VAL A 335 9.11 -18.10 8.15
N ASP A 336 9.69 -18.30 6.96
CA ASP A 336 10.97 -19.03 6.81
C ASP A 336 12.14 -18.21 7.40
N PRO A 337 12.83 -18.68 8.46
CA PRO A 337 13.93 -17.95 9.11
C PRO A 337 15.29 -18.10 8.41
N SER A 338 15.34 -18.79 7.26
CA SER A 338 16.48 -18.81 6.35
C SER A 338 16.39 -17.76 5.25
N LEU A 339 15.19 -17.24 4.99
CA LEU A 339 14.95 -16.22 3.97
C LEU A 339 15.61 -14.90 4.38
N ALA A 340 16.47 -14.36 3.51
CA ALA A 340 17.02 -13.03 3.72
C ALA A 340 15.92 -11.97 3.53
N VAL A 341 15.77 -11.08 4.51
CA VAL A 341 14.79 -9.99 4.55
C VAL A 341 15.51 -8.69 4.86
N THR A 342 15.22 -7.63 4.11
CA THR A 342 15.55 -6.24 4.48
C THR A 342 14.37 -5.66 5.26
N PRO A 343 14.59 -5.03 6.44
CA PRO A 343 13.47 -4.47 7.20
C PRO A 343 12.69 -3.45 6.38
N GLU A 344 11.38 -3.66 6.23
CA GLU A 344 10.56 -2.84 5.33
C GLU A 344 10.41 -1.42 5.88
N GLY A 345 10.02 -1.30 7.16
CA GLY A 345 9.90 -0.04 7.89
C GLY A 345 8.68 0.78 7.48
N PHE A 346 8.72 2.09 7.74
CA PHE A 346 7.63 3.00 7.38
C PHE A 346 7.71 3.44 5.90
N ALA A 347 6.54 3.64 5.28
CA ALA A 347 6.33 4.09 3.89
C ALA A 347 6.78 3.12 2.78
N ARG A 348 7.11 1.86 3.09
CA ARG A 348 7.71 0.90 2.14
C ARG A 348 7.25 -0.54 2.37
N THR A 349 7.40 -1.37 1.34
CA THR A 349 7.23 -2.84 1.41
C THR A 349 7.90 -3.56 0.21
N ASP A 350 8.27 -4.83 0.38
CA ASP A 350 8.63 -5.73 -0.73
C ASP A 350 7.40 -6.52 -1.20
N ALA A 351 6.43 -5.80 -1.76
CA ALA A 351 5.18 -6.40 -2.23
C ALA A 351 5.43 -7.46 -3.31
N PHE A 352 6.28 -7.19 -4.29
CA PHE A 352 6.52 -8.13 -5.41
C PHE A 352 7.20 -9.42 -4.97
N GLY A 353 8.23 -9.37 -4.12
CA GLY A 353 8.84 -10.56 -3.54
C GLY A 353 7.85 -11.36 -2.68
N ARG A 354 7.02 -10.66 -1.89
CA ARG A 354 6.00 -11.26 -1.02
C ARG A 354 4.89 -11.97 -1.81
N ILE A 355 4.31 -11.31 -2.81
CA ILE A 355 3.30 -11.87 -3.73
C ILE A 355 3.90 -13.09 -4.45
N ALA A 356 5.09 -12.95 -5.03
CA ALA A 356 5.76 -14.04 -5.74
C ALA A 356 5.97 -15.26 -4.84
N ASN A 357 6.44 -15.06 -3.61
CA ASN A 357 6.66 -16.13 -2.63
C ASN A 357 5.36 -16.80 -2.16
N LEU A 358 4.27 -16.06 -2.09
CA LEU A 358 2.96 -16.59 -1.70
C LEU A 358 2.27 -17.38 -2.81
N VAL A 359 2.19 -16.84 -4.03
CA VAL A 359 1.34 -17.41 -5.11
C VAL A 359 2.10 -18.28 -6.12
N ALA A 360 3.40 -18.06 -6.30
CA ALA A 360 4.13 -18.59 -7.46
C ALA A 360 5.45 -19.32 -7.10
N ARG A 361 6.05 -19.05 -5.94
CA ARG A 361 7.36 -19.56 -5.51
C ARG A 361 7.33 -20.33 -4.19
N THR A 362 6.21 -20.96 -3.85
CA THR A 362 5.98 -21.63 -2.55
C THR A 362 7.01 -22.73 -2.20
N LYS A 363 7.73 -23.27 -3.19
CA LYS A 363 8.85 -24.22 -3.01
C LYS A 363 10.25 -23.57 -3.06
N ASN A 364 10.39 -22.46 -3.78
CA ASN A 364 11.67 -21.86 -4.18
C ASN A 364 11.62 -20.32 -4.00
N PRO A 365 11.44 -19.81 -2.77
CA PRO A 365 11.22 -18.39 -2.51
C PRO A 365 12.47 -17.54 -2.82
N ILE A 366 12.25 -16.30 -3.21
CA ILE A 366 13.31 -15.28 -3.39
C ILE A 366 13.46 -14.40 -2.13
N PRO A 367 14.66 -13.89 -1.79
CA PRO A 367 14.86 -12.97 -0.67
C PRO A 367 13.93 -11.76 -0.72
N LEU A 368 13.39 -11.31 0.42
CA LEU A 368 12.58 -10.09 0.52
C LEU A 368 13.50 -8.89 0.76
N THR A 369 14.23 -8.49 -0.28
CA THR A 369 15.27 -7.44 -0.22
C THR A 369 15.12 -6.38 -1.31
N ALA A 370 13.97 -6.37 -2.01
CA ALA A 370 13.59 -5.39 -3.02
C ALA A 370 12.59 -4.35 -2.45
N THR A 371 12.77 -3.94 -1.19
CA THR A 371 11.85 -3.04 -0.48
C THR A 371 11.65 -1.72 -1.23
N SER A 372 10.44 -1.50 -1.71
CA SER A 372 10.06 -0.31 -2.49
C SER A 372 9.19 0.64 -1.67
N SER A 373 9.37 1.95 -1.85
CA SER A 373 8.47 2.95 -1.28
C SER A 373 7.10 2.89 -1.95
N VAL A 374 6.04 3.15 -1.21
CA VAL A 374 4.69 3.25 -1.79
C VAL A 374 4.67 4.36 -2.86
N PRO A 375 4.11 4.15 -4.06
CA PRO A 375 3.98 5.21 -5.07
C PRO A 375 2.77 6.12 -4.77
N PRO A 376 2.80 7.41 -5.14
CA PRO A 376 1.61 8.28 -5.12
C PRO A 376 0.59 7.83 -6.19
N MET A 377 -0.71 8.04 -5.96
CA MET A 377 -1.80 7.68 -6.89
C MET A 377 -2.35 8.84 -7.74
N TRP A 378 -1.98 10.10 -7.48
CA TRP A 378 -2.51 11.23 -8.27
C TRP A 378 -2.28 11.06 -9.78
N ASN A 379 -3.33 11.35 -10.57
CA ASN A 379 -3.38 11.16 -12.02
C ASN A 379 -3.17 9.69 -12.47
N ILE A 380 -3.41 8.67 -11.63
CA ILE A 380 -3.22 7.25 -12.01
C ILE A 380 -4.02 6.85 -13.25
N GLU A 381 -5.23 7.40 -13.43
CA GLU A 381 -6.05 7.27 -14.64
C GLU A 381 -5.24 7.48 -15.93
N TYR A 382 -4.43 8.54 -15.97
CA TYR A 382 -3.69 8.98 -17.15
C TYR A 382 -2.27 8.40 -17.25
N ARG A 383 -1.84 7.48 -16.38
CA ARG A 383 -0.50 6.88 -16.49
C ARG A 383 -0.50 5.72 -17.47
N ALA A 384 0.33 5.76 -18.52
CA ALA A 384 0.42 4.67 -19.49
C ALA A 384 0.75 3.31 -18.83
N MET A 385 1.74 3.31 -17.92
CA MET A 385 2.26 2.12 -17.26
C MET A 385 2.32 2.29 -15.73
N PHE A 386 2.14 1.19 -15.01
CA PHE A 386 2.09 1.12 -13.54
C PHE A 386 3.38 0.58 -12.89
N HIS A 387 3.44 0.66 -11.56
CA HIS A 387 4.58 0.29 -10.70
C HIS A 387 5.86 1.12 -10.93
N TRP A 388 6.94 0.81 -10.19
CA TRP A 388 8.21 1.56 -10.25
C TRP A 388 9.05 1.25 -11.49
N ASN A 389 8.85 0.10 -12.13
CA ASN A 389 9.55 -0.34 -13.34
C ASN A 389 8.69 -0.29 -14.61
N ALA A 390 7.52 0.38 -14.57
CA ALA A 390 6.59 0.48 -15.70
C ALA A 390 6.28 -0.91 -16.31
N ASN A 391 5.81 -1.86 -15.49
CA ASN A 391 5.77 -3.29 -15.86
C ASN A 391 4.43 -3.79 -16.44
N THR A 392 3.31 -3.08 -16.22
CA THR A 392 1.99 -3.40 -16.80
C THR A 392 1.14 -2.15 -17.03
N ASN A 393 0.19 -2.20 -17.97
CA ASN A 393 -0.87 -1.20 -18.16
C ASN A 393 -2.23 -1.62 -17.54
N SER A 394 -2.41 -2.89 -17.15
CA SER A 394 -3.68 -3.43 -16.65
C SER A 394 -4.05 -2.86 -15.29
N VAL A 395 -5.34 -2.58 -15.12
CA VAL A 395 -5.92 -2.12 -13.86
C VAL A 395 -6.27 -3.33 -12.99
N VAL A 396 -7.02 -4.28 -13.54
CA VAL A 396 -7.65 -5.35 -12.77
C VAL A 396 -6.62 -6.39 -12.32
N MET A 397 -5.68 -6.78 -13.18
CA MET A 397 -4.62 -7.73 -12.81
C MET A 397 -3.59 -7.11 -11.85
N ARG A 398 -3.38 -5.79 -11.92
CA ARG A 398 -2.54 -5.06 -10.96
C ARG A 398 -3.18 -5.04 -9.57
N ASN A 399 -4.48 -4.74 -9.50
CA ASN A 399 -5.24 -4.74 -8.24
C ASN A 399 -5.38 -6.15 -7.66
N LEU A 400 -5.59 -7.19 -8.48
CA LEU A 400 -5.52 -8.59 -8.03
C LEU A 400 -4.15 -8.96 -7.45
N GLY A 401 -3.05 -8.59 -8.12
CA GLY A 401 -1.71 -8.84 -7.59
C GLY A 401 -1.53 -8.25 -6.18
N GLN A 402 -2.02 -7.04 -5.97
CA GLN A 402 -1.97 -6.34 -4.69
C GLN A 402 -2.92 -6.96 -3.63
N SER A 403 -4.14 -7.40 -3.97
CA SER A 403 -5.05 -8.03 -3.00
C SER A 403 -4.45 -9.33 -2.43
N PHE A 404 -3.85 -10.18 -3.27
CA PHE A 404 -3.08 -11.37 -2.82
C PHE A 404 -1.87 -10.98 -1.95
N GLY A 405 -1.25 -9.83 -2.21
CA GLY A 405 -0.13 -9.33 -1.40
C GLY A 405 -0.53 -8.89 0.02
N LEU A 406 -1.77 -8.44 0.21
CA LEU A 406 -2.31 -8.02 1.51
C LEU A 406 -3.02 -9.15 2.28
N GLY A 407 -3.59 -10.14 1.58
CA GLY A 407 -4.15 -11.32 2.25
C GLY A 407 -5.14 -12.17 1.45
N ALA A 408 -5.52 -11.79 0.23
CA ALA A 408 -6.53 -12.53 -0.53
C ALA A 408 -6.10 -13.98 -0.80
N LEU A 409 -7.09 -14.89 -0.85
CA LEU A 409 -6.86 -16.34 -0.81
C LEU A 409 -7.50 -17.01 -2.02
N LEU A 410 -6.86 -18.07 -2.54
CA LEU A 410 -7.51 -19.01 -3.44
C LEU A 410 -8.43 -19.94 -2.63
N THR A 411 -9.74 -19.87 -2.92
CA THR A 411 -10.78 -20.74 -2.35
C THR A 411 -11.13 -21.91 -3.27
N GLY A 412 -10.62 -21.89 -4.50
CA GLY A 412 -10.87 -22.88 -5.54
C GLY A 412 -10.43 -24.30 -5.22
N THR A 413 -11.25 -25.26 -5.65
CA THR A 413 -10.96 -26.70 -5.54
C THR A 413 -10.55 -27.28 -6.91
N LYS A 414 -10.02 -28.51 -6.92
CA LYS A 414 -9.80 -29.25 -8.18
C LYS A 414 -11.14 -29.80 -8.68
N ALA A 415 -11.75 -29.11 -9.65
CA ALA A 415 -12.95 -29.56 -10.34
C ALA A 415 -12.65 -30.04 -11.77
N TYR A 416 -13.70 -30.44 -12.50
CA TYR A 416 -13.63 -30.70 -13.94
C TYR A 416 -13.33 -29.41 -14.74
N ASP A 417 -13.87 -28.28 -14.28
CA ASP A 417 -13.55 -26.95 -14.76
C ASP A 417 -12.09 -26.57 -14.41
N PRO A 418 -11.20 -26.34 -15.41
CA PRO A 418 -9.80 -26.00 -15.16
C PRO A 418 -9.58 -24.65 -14.47
N LEU A 419 -10.57 -23.74 -14.49
CA LEU A 419 -10.53 -22.42 -13.88
C LEU A 419 -11.08 -22.38 -12.45
N ALA A 420 -11.88 -23.37 -12.02
CA ALA A 420 -12.45 -23.40 -10.67
C ALA A 420 -11.39 -23.39 -9.55
N LYS A 421 -10.16 -23.84 -9.82
CA LYS A 421 -9.00 -23.74 -8.91
C LYS A 421 -8.53 -22.29 -8.65
N PHE A 422 -9.01 -21.33 -9.44
CA PHE A 422 -8.70 -19.89 -9.34
C PHE A 422 -9.83 -19.07 -8.72
N ASP A 423 -10.91 -19.70 -8.24
CA ASP A 423 -11.84 -19.05 -7.33
C ASP A 423 -11.06 -18.46 -6.14
N SER A 424 -11.36 -17.21 -5.78
CA SER A 424 -10.62 -16.46 -4.75
C SER A 424 -11.53 -15.56 -3.93
N THR A 425 -11.01 -15.02 -2.82
CA THR A 425 -11.71 -14.02 -2.00
C THR A 425 -11.71 -12.61 -2.60
N SER A 426 -10.89 -12.32 -3.61
CA SER A 426 -10.70 -10.95 -4.14
C SER A 426 -11.99 -10.36 -4.70
N ASN A 427 -12.35 -9.15 -4.26
CA ASN A 427 -13.59 -8.47 -4.63
C ASN A 427 -13.36 -7.49 -5.79
N LEU A 428 -13.57 -7.93 -7.05
CA LEU A 428 -13.35 -7.07 -8.21
C LEU A 428 -14.33 -5.89 -8.32
N HIS A 429 -15.56 -6.01 -7.80
CA HIS A 429 -16.50 -4.88 -7.80
C HIS A 429 -15.98 -3.74 -6.91
N ASN A 430 -15.53 -4.07 -5.69
CA ASN A 430 -14.96 -3.07 -4.79
C ASN A 430 -13.60 -2.57 -5.27
N LEU A 431 -12.74 -3.41 -5.85
CA LEU A 431 -11.47 -2.95 -6.44
C LEU A 431 -11.68 -1.99 -7.64
N HIS A 432 -12.72 -2.21 -8.46
CA HIS A 432 -13.11 -1.25 -9.50
C HIS A 432 -13.71 0.04 -8.93
N ARG A 433 -14.57 -0.06 -7.90
CA ARG A 433 -15.11 1.09 -7.15
C ARG A 433 -14.00 1.93 -6.52
N LEU A 434 -13.01 1.30 -5.89
CA LEU A 434 -11.84 1.96 -5.32
C LEU A 434 -10.98 2.63 -6.40
N GLU A 435 -10.71 1.96 -7.53
CA GLU A 435 -9.97 2.56 -8.64
C GLU A 435 -10.68 3.81 -9.21
N THR A 436 -12.01 3.75 -9.42
CA THR A 436 -12.79 4.88 -9.93
C THR A 436 -12.90 6.04 -8.92
N LEU A 437 -12.77 5.77 -7.62
CA LEU A 437 -12.60 6.79 -6.58
C LEU A 437 -11.18 7.39 -6.62
N LEU A 438 -10.13 6.58 -6.80
CA LEU A 438 -8.74 7.05 -6.96
C LEU A 438 -8.58 8.01 -8.16
N TYR A 439 -9.34 7.80 -9.25
CA TYR A 439 -9.34 8.70 -10.41
C TYR A 439 -9.87 10.12 -10.10
N LYS A 440 -10.72 10.27 -9.08
CA LYS A 440 -11.31 11.58 -8.72
C LYS A 440 -10.37 12.47 -7.91
N ILE A 441 -9.48 11.86 -7.11
CA ILE A 441 -8.58 12.53 -6.16
C ILE A 441 -7.70 13.55 -6.88
N ARG A 442 -7.80 14.83 -6.48
CA ARG A 442 -6.95 15.90 -7.01
C ARG A 442 -5.67 16.08 -6.19
N LEU A 443 -4.68 16.67 -6.86
CA LEU A 443 -3.40 17.00 -6.25
C LEU A 443 -3.58 18.16 -5.25
N PRO A 444 -3.21 17.99 -3.97
CA PRO A 444 -3.34 19.05 -2.96
C PRO A 444 -2.55 20.31 -3.33
N ARG A 445 -2.99 21.45 -2.80
CA ARG A 445 -2.44 22.78 -3.06
C ARG A 445 -1.67 23.29 -1.84
N TRP A 446 -0.37 23.54 -2.02
CA TRP A 446 0.52 23.96 -0.93
C TRP A 446 0.02 25.20 -0.17
N LYS A 447 -0.31 26.28 -0.87
CA LYS A 447 -0.72 27.53 -0.21
C LYS A 447 -2.16 27.45 0.30
N GLU A 448 -3.07 26.98 -0.55
CA GLU A 448 -4.51 27.02 -0.30
C GLU A 448 -4.99 25.98 0.71
N ASP A 449 -4.54 24.72 0.58
CA ASP A 449 -5.08 23.59 1.37
C ASP A 449 -4.31 23.36 2.68
N PHE A 450 -3.10 23.93 2.79
CA PHE A 450 -2.22 23.81 3.98
C PHE A 450 -2.04 25.15 4.72
N ASN A 451 -2.54 26.26 4.18
CA ASN A 451 -2.26 27.62 4.67
C ASN A 451 -0.74 27.88 4.83
N ALA A 452 0.08 27.24 3.98
CA ALA A 452 1.53 27.22 4.11
C ALA A 452 2.19 28.41 3.40
N GLY A 453 3.31 28.88 3.97
CA GLY A 453 4.09 29.97 3.40
C GLY A 453 4.72 29.60 2.05
N LEU A 454 4.87 30.60 1.19
CA LEU A 454 5.50 30.45 -0.13
C LEU A 454 6.35 31.69 -0.44
N ASP A 455 7.65 31.50 -0.68
CA ASP A 455 8.53 32.60 -1.09
C ASP A 455 8.41 32.85 -2.60
N VAL A 456 7.53 33.79 -2.95
CA VAL A 456 7.24 34.21 -4.33
C VAL A 456 8.50 34.70 -5.05
N SER A 457 9.52 35.21 -4.34
CA SER A 457 10.76 35.71 -4.96
C SER A 457 11.62 34.62 -5.57
N LEU A 458 11.49 33.37 -5.07
CA LEU A 458 12.27 32.21 -5.51
C LEU A 458 11.63 31.46 -6.69
N LEU A 459 10.32 31.62 -6.90
CA LEU A 459 9.55 30.83 -7.89
C LEU A 459 10.04 30.99 -9.33
N GLN A 460 10.43 32.21 -9.73
CA GLN A 460 10.90 32.50 -11.08
C GLN A 460 12.19 31.72 -11.41
N GLY A 461 13.23 31.88 -10.56
CA GLY A 461 14.50 31.15 -10.71
C GLY A 461 14.34 29.64 -10.53
N GLY A 462 13.35 29.21 -9.74
CA GLY A 462 13.02 27.81 -9.53
C GLY A 462 12.40 27.17 -10.77
N CYS A 463 11.47 27.87 -11.41
CA CYS A 463 10.87 27.49 -12.68
C CYS A 463 11.92 27.39 -13.80
N GLU A 464 12.78 28.40 -13.92
CA GLU A 464 13.89 28.41 -14.88
C GLU A 464 14.89 27.27 -14.61
N THR A 465 15.24 27.02 -13.33
CA THR A 465 16.10 25.90 -12.94
C THR A 465 15.47 24.54 -13.26
N PHE A 466 14.16 24.39 -13.03
CA PHE A 466 13.39 23.19 -13.33
C PHE A 466 13.33 22.91 -14.84
N HIS A 467 13.02 23.90 -15.68
CA HIS A 467 12.98 23.71 -17.12
C HIS A 467 14.36 23.44 -17.73
N ASN A 468 15.39 24.16 -17.29
CA ASN A 468 16.76 23.95 -17.79
C ASN A 468 17.38 22.61 -17.35
N THR A 469 16.96 22.05 -16.21
CA THR A 469 17.58 20.85 -15.62
C THR A 469 16.66 19.62 -15.62
N CYS A 470 15.49 19.73 -15.02
CA CYS A 470 14.64 18.59 -14.62
C CYS A 470 13.61 18.18 -15.69
N ALA A 471 13.04 19.15 -16.40
CA ALA A 471 11.94 18.92 -17.35
C ALA A 471 12.30 17.88 -18.44
N LYS A 472 13.55 17.89 -18.92
CA LYS A 472 14.14 16.94 -19.90
C LYS A 472 13.99 15.44 -19.56
N CYS A 473 13.61 15.13 -18.32
CA CYS A 473 13.19 13.79 -17.88
C CYS A 473 11.79 13.80 -17.26
N HIS A 474 11.50 14.77 -16.40
CA HIS A 474 10.30 14.77 -15.55
C HIS A 474 9.06 15.46 -16.16
N MET A 475 9.19 16.12 -17.30
CA MET A 475 8.07 16.51 -18.16
C MET A 475 8.19 15.70 -19.46
N PRO A 476 7.42 14.62 -19.65
CA PRO A 476 7.39 13.92 -20.93
C PRO A 476 6.83 14.86 -22.01
N GLU A 477 7.70 15.24 -22.95
CA GLU A 477 7.50 16.32 -23.94
C GLU A 477 6.36 15.98 -24.91
N THR A 478 5.11 16.30 -24.52
CA THR A 478 3.87 16.02 -25.28
C THR A 478 3.60 14.55 -25.63
N GLU A 479 4.46 13.59 -25.25
CA GLU A 479 4.28 12.18 -25.56
C GLU A 479 3.00 11.63 -24.90
N ARG A 480 2.04 11.26 -25.75
CA ARG A 480 0.78 10.62 -25.37
C ARG A 480 0.56 9.33 -26.15
N VAL A 481 -0.21 8.43 -25.53
CA VAL A 481 -0.43 7.05 -25.98
C VAL A 481 -1.85 6.59 -25.63
N GLY A 482 -2.21 5.38 -26.04
CA GLY A 482 -3.56 4.82 -25.87
C GLY A 482 -4.50 5.12 -27.05
N PRO A 483 -5.66 4.44 -27.18
CA PRO A 483 -6.57 4.63 -28.30
C PRO A 483 -7.14 6.05 -28.41
N GLN A 484 -7.27 6.75 -27.27
CA GLN A 484 -7.69 8.16 -27.19
C GLN A 484 -6.51 9.16 -27.17
N ASN A 485 -5.26 8.70 -27.27
CA ASN A 485 -4.06 9.54 -27.17
C ASN A 485 -4.02 10.44 -25.91
N ALA A 486 -4.46 9.90 -24.77
CA ALA A 486 -4.65 10.63 -23.52
C ALA A 486 -3.77 10.13 -22.36
N LEU A 487 -3.08 9.00 -22.52
CA LEU A 487 -2.19 8.47 -21.48
C LEU A 487 -0.79 9.08 -21.61
N ILE A 488 -0.20 9.46 -20.47
CA ILE A 488 1.14 10.01 -20.35
C ILE A 488 2.16 8.86 -20.43
N ASN A 489 3.00 8.88 -21.47
CA ASN A 489 4.14 7.99 -21.62
C ASN A 489 5.34 8.59 -20.86
N TYR A 490 5.73 7.97 -19.75
CA TYR A 490 6.89 8.45 -18.98
C TYR A 490 8.19 7.91 -19.56
N LYS A 491 9.09 8.82 -19.93
CA LYS A 491 10.47 8.53 -20.34
C LYS A 491 11.16 7.60 -19.33
N MET A 492 11.56 6.43 -19.79
CA MET A 492 12.23 5.43 -18.97
C MET A 492 13.73 5.69 -18.93
N LEU A 493 14.28 5.89 -17.74
CA LEU A 493 15.72 6.04 -17.53
C LEU A 493 16.35 4.67 -17.26
N PRO A 494 17.31 4.21 -18.09
CA PRO A 494 18.01 2.95 -17.85
C PRO A 494 18.76 2.95 -16.51
N GLN A 495 18.88 1.78 -15.90
CA GLN A 495 19.49 1.57 -14.58
C GLN A 495 20.91 2.17 -14.48
N HIS A 496 21.69 2.11 -15.57
CA HIS A 496 23.05 2.67 -15.62
C HIS A 496 23.08 4.20 -15.78
N VAL A 497 21.99 4.83 -16.23
CA VAL A 497 21.83 6.30 -16.32
C VAL A 497 21.33 6.87 -15.00
N VAL A 498 20.30 6.25 -14.40
CA VAL A 498 19.70 6.71 -13.14
C VAL A 498 20.52 6.27 -11.91
N GLY A 499 21.28 5.18 -12.00
CA GLY A 499 22.31 4.78 -11.02
C GLY A 499 21.81 4.31 -9.65
N THR A 500 20.50 4.35 -9.39
CA THR A 500 19.87 4.00 -8.10
C THR A 500 20.03 2.53 -7.74
N ASP A 501 19.53 2.11 -6.56
CA ASP A 501 19.40 0.69 -6.23
C ASP A 501 18.74 -0.10 -7.38
N ASP A 502 19.17 -1.34 -7.53
CA ASP A 502 18.89 -2.23 -8.65
C ASP A 502 18.34 -3.59 -8.21
N LEU A 503 18.15 -3.84 -6.91
CA LEU A 503 17.51 -5.07 -6.45
C LEU A 503 16.04 -5.15 -6.87
N TYR A 504 15.30 -4.03 -6.85
CA TYR A 504 13.89 -4.01 -7.26
C TYR A 504 13.71 -4.42 -8.74
N THR A 505 14.58 -3.97 -9.64
CA THR A 505 14.55 -4.39 -11.05
C THR A 505 15.10 -5.82 -11.22
N LYS A 506 16.24 -6.16 -10.60
CA LYS A 506 16.85 -7.50 -10.70
C LYS A 506 15.97 -8.63 -10.15
N GLN A 507 15.27 -8.42 -9.04
CA GLN A 507 14.42 -9.47 -8.46
C GLN A 507 13.26 -9.86 -9.37
N GLN A 508 12.66 -8.88 -10.05
CA GLN A 508 11.59 -9.13 -11.03
C GLN A 508 12.10 -9.76 -12.33
N ALA A 509 13.42 -9.89 -12.52
CA ALA A 509 14.01 -10.65 -13.63
C ALA A 509 14.17 -12.15 -13.33
N VAL A 510 14.08 -12.56 -12.06
CA VAL A 510 14.35 -13.95 -11.66
C VAL A 510 13.23 -14.86 -12.20
N PRO A 511 13.52 -15.94 -12.93
CA PRO A 511 12.49 -16.88 -13.39
C PRO A 511 11.72 -17.56 -12.25
N VAL A 512 10.47 -17.96 -12.51
CA VAL A 512 9.59 -18.74 -11.63
C VAL A 512 9.46 -20.15 -12.19
N GLU A 513 10.00 -21.16 -11.52
CA GLU A 513 10.00 -22.57 -11.95
C GLU A 513 10.40 -22.78 -13.44
N GLY A 514 11.23 -21.89 -14.00
CA GLY A 514 11.70 -21.90 -15.40
C GLY A 514 10.97 -20.92 -16.35
N GLN A 515 9.82 -20.38 -15.95
CA GLN A 515 9.05 -19.37 -16.69
C GLN A 515 9.55 -17.95 -16.36
N ALA A 516 9.46 -16.99 -17.29
CA ALA A 516 9.74 -15.59 -16.98
C ALA A 516 8.75 -15.05 -15.93
N PHE A 517 9.22 -14.15 -15.05
CA PHE A 517 8.41 -13.65 -13.93
C PHE A 517 7.08 -13.02 -14.37
N LYS A 518 7.12 -12.25 -15.48
CA LYS A 518 5.93 -11.67 -16.08
C LYS A 518 4.85 -12.69 -16.41
N ASP A 519 5.21 -13.81 -17.04
CA ASP A 519 4.23 -14.76 -17.58
C ASP A 519 3.65 -15.64 -16.47
N ALA A 520 4.43 -15.92 -15.42
CA ALA A 520 3.96 -16.61 -14.23
C ALA A 520 2.96 -15.75 -13.43
N LEU A 521 3.29 -14.48 -13.19
CA LEU A 521 2.41 -13.58 -12.41
C LEU A 521 1.18 -13.14 -13.22
N PHE A 522 1.36 -12.72 -14.48
CA PHE A 522 0.28 -12.27 -15.36
C PHE A 522 -0.67 -13.41 -15.74
N GLY A 523 -0.13 -14.61 -16.01
CA GLY A 523 -0.94 -15.81 -16.23
C GLY A 523 -1.75 -16.22 -14.98
N PHE A 524 -1.19 -16.04 -13.79
CA PHE A 524 -1.92 -16.24 -12.53
C PHE A 524 -3.04 -15.20 -12.34
N THR A 525 -2.73 -13.90 -12.41
CA THR A 525 -3.73 -12.84 -12.20
C THR A 525 -4.81 -12.83 -13.28
N GLY A 526 -4.44 -13.14 -14.53
CA GLY A 526 -5.38 -13.28 -15.63
C GLY A 526 -6.34 -14.44 -15.40
N ALA A 527 -5.86 -15.61 -14.98
CA ALA A 527 -6.73 -16.76 -14.71
C ALA A 527 -7.66 -16.55 -13.50
N VAL A 528 -7.25 -15.78 -12.48
CA VAL A 528 -8.14 -15.36 -11.38
C VAL A 528 -9.17 -14.34 -11.86
N ARG A 529 -8.77 -13.35 -12.66
CA ARG A 529 -9.67 -12.37 -13.28
C ARG A 529 -10.74 -13.05 -14.14
N ASP A 530 -10.31 -13.90 -15.07
CA ASP A 530 -11.19 -14.56 -16.03
C ASP A 530 -12.15 -15.53 -15.32
N ARG A 531 -11.69 -16.19 -14.23
CA ARG A 531 -12.57 -16.96 -13.34
C ARG A 531 -13.59 -16.08 -12.61
N TYR A 532 -13.19 -14.92 -12.08
CA TYR A 532 -14.12 -14.00 -11.45
C TYR A 532 -15.19 -13.53 -12.45
N TYR A 533 -14.77 -13.13 -13.66
CA TYR A 533 -15.69 -12.71 -14.72
C TYR A 533 -16.69 -13.80 -15.10
N GLN A 534 -16.25 -15.05 -15.22
CA GLN A 534 -17.11 -16.22 -15.46
C GLN A 534 -18.08 -16.50 -14.31
N ARG A 535 -17.66 -16.30 -13.05
CA ARG A 535 -18.44 -16.65 -11.86
C ARG A 535 -19.53 -15.63 -11.51
N TYR A 536 -19.34 -14.37 -11.90
CA TYR A 536 -20.23 -13.25 -11.58
C TYR A 536 -20.82 -12.58 -12.84
N ASP A 537 -20.84 -13.29 -13.97
CA ASP A 537 -21.45 -12.90 -15.25
C ASP A 537 -21.06 -11.49 -15.74
N ILE A 538 -19.79 -11.10 -15.55
CA ILE A 538 -19.28 -9.75 -15.88
C ILE A 538 -19.19 -9.58 -17.41
N SER A 539 -19.97 -8.66 -17.97
CA SER A 539 -20.13 -8.51 -19.42
C SER A 539 -18.85 -8.00 -20.11
N PRO A 540 -18.60 -8.30 -21.40
CA PRO A 540 -17.40 -7.82 -22.11
C PRO A 540 -17.20 -6.31 -22.06
N GLU A 541 -18.30 -5.55 -21.99
CA GLU A 541 -18.33 -4.10 -21.86
C GLU A 541 -17.83 -3.67 -20.47
N GLN A 542 -18.34 -4.30 -19.40
CA GLN A 542 -17.86 -4.09 -18.03
C GLN A 542 -16.38 -4.47 -17.87
N GLN A 543 -15.95 -5.58 -18.48
CA GLN A 543 -14.54 -5.97 -18.48
C GLN A 543 -13.64 -4.92 -19.18
N ALA A 544 -14.14 -4.28 -20.24
CA ALA A 544 -13.43 -3.22 -20.95
C ALA A 544 -13.41 -1.89 -20.17
N GLU A 545 -14.49 -1.57 -19.45
CA GLU A 545 -14.58 -0.44 -18.51
C GLU A 545 -13.62 -0.63 -17.33
N TRP A 546 -13.59 -1.81 -16.70
CA TRP A 546 -12.79 -2.07 -15.50
C TRP A 546 -11.28 -2.05 -15.80
N GLU A 547 -10.85 -2.55 -16.95
CA GLU A 547 -9.46 -2.44 -17.43
C GLU A 547 -9.15 -1.07 -18.08
N ARG A 548 -10.14 -0.17 -18.21
CA ARG A 548 -10.08 1.12 -18.92
C ARG A 548 -9.46 1.01 -20.32
N ARG A 549 -9.92 0.01 -21.10
CA ARG A 549 -9.46 -0.26 -22.47
C ARG A 549 -9.70 0.91 -23.42
N ASP A 550 -10.66 1.77 -23.11
CA ASP A 550 -10.94 3.04 -23.78
C ASP A 550 -9.70 3.95 -23.82
N LEU A 551 -8.94 4.02 -22.71
CA LEU A 551 -7.67 4.74 -22.64
C LEU A 551 -6.47 3.83 -22.90
N ARG A 552 -6.52 2.55 -22.47
CA ARG A 552 -5.34 1.68 -22.28
C ARG A 552 -5.11 0.66 -23.38
N GLY A 553 -6.10 0.44 -24.26
CA GLY A 553 -6.07 -0.67 -25.22
C GLY A 553 -6.05 -2.03 -24.51
N PRO A 554 -5.53 -3.09 -25.16
CA PRO A 554 -5.37 -4.42 -24.56
C PRO A 554 -4.38 -4.43 -23.38
N GLU A 555 -4.55 -5.39 -22.47
CA GLU A 555 -3.64 -5.57 -21.34
C GLU A 555 -2.27 -6.13 -21.77
N LEU A 556 -1.20 -5.62 -21.15
CA LEU A 556 0.18 -6.08 -21.35
C LEU A 556 0.94 -6.13 -20.02
N PHE A 557 1.87 -7.09 -19.90
CA PHE A 557 2.86 -7.17 -18.83
C PHE A 557 4.23 -7.48 -19.45
N ARG A 558 5.27 -6.76 -19.03
CA ARG A 558 6.44 -6.52 -19.87
C ARG A 558 7.79 -7.02 -19.30
N ASP A 559 8.67 -7.39 -20.23
CA ASP A 559 10.12 -7.67 -20.12
C ASP A 559 10.97 -6.60 -19.42
N THR A 560 10.80 -6.33 -18.12
CA THR A 560 11.54 -5.22 -17.48
C THR A 560 13.05 -5.37 -17.44
N VAL A 561 13.61 -6.57 -17.67
CA VAL A 561 15.06 -6.82 -17.68
C VAL A 561 15.53 -7.72 -18.84
N LEU A 562 14.72 -8.68 -19.29
CA LEU A 562 15.17 -9.76 -20.20
C LEU A 562 15.02 -9.46 -21.71
N GLY A 563 14.38 -8.35 -22.09
CA GLY A 563 14.29 -7.91 -23.49
C GLY A 563 13.07 -8.43 -24.24
N GLU A 564 12.25 -7.51 -24.73
CA GLU A 564 10.99 -7.80 -25.44
C GLU A 564 11.19 -7.79 -26.95
N SER A 565 11.68 -8.91 -27.49
CA SER A 565 11.73 -9.13 -28.94
C SER A 565 10.34 -9.10 -29.60
N SER A 566 9.28 -9.36 -28.83
CA SER A 566 7.88 -9.41 -29.26
C SER A 566 7.15 -8.06 -29.32
N LEU A 567 7.73 -6.96 -28.80
CA LEU A 567 7.03 -5.67 -28.72
C LEU A 567 6.99 -4.86 -30.03
N LYS A 568 7.57 -5.36 -31.12
CA LYS A 568 7.59 -4.70 -32.43
C LYS A 568 6.17 -4.42 -32.95
N GLY A 569 5.77 -3.16 -32.95
CA GLY A 569 4.43 -2.69 -33.35
C GLY A 569 3.43 -2.51 -32.22
N VAL A 570 3.78 -2.87 -30.97
CA VAL A 570 2.90 -2.77 -29.78
C VAL A 570 3.40 -1.69 -28.80
N SER A 571 4.70 -1.38 -28.80
CA SER A 571 5.34 -0.48 -27.82
C SER A 571 5.10 1.02 -28.03
N SER A 572 3.92 1.46 -28.44
CA SER A 572 3.58 2.90 -28.36
C SER A 572 3.64 3.39 -26.92
N TYR A 573 3.12 2.58 -25.98
CA TYR A 573 2.95 2.90 -24.56
C TYR A 573 4.22 3.18 -23.75
N ILE A 574 5.43 2.95 -24.30
CA ILE A 574 6.67 2.97 -23.50
C ILE A 574 7.85 3.55 -24.29
N ASN A 575 8.30 4.74 -23.90
CA ASN A 575 9.53 5.34 -24.40
C ASN A 575 10.77 4.70 -23.73
N ILE A 576 11.19 3.56 -24.28
CA ILE A 576 12.45 2.87 -24.01
C ILE A 576 13.24 2.74 -25.33
N ALA A 577 14.57 2.73 -25.24
CA ALA A 577 15.47 2.44 -26.35
C ALA A 577 15.14 1.08 -27.04
N PRO A 578 15.51 0.87 -28.32
CA PRO A 578 15.17 -0.34 -29.08
C PRO A 578 15.68 -1.69 -28.52
N HIS A 579 16.41 -1.68 -27.41
CA HIS A 579 16.73 -2.85 -26.59
C HIS A 579 16.26 -2.58 -25.15
N PRO A 580 15.26 -3.32 -24.63
CA PRO A 580 14.76 -3.06 -23.29
C PRO A 580 15.83 -3.31 -22.22
N THR A 581 15.88 -2.38 -21.27
CA THR A 581 16.85 -2.38 -20.17
C THR A 581 16.11 -2.20 -18.83
N PRO A 582 16.67 -2.72 -17.72
CA PRO A 582 16.20 -2.36 -16.38
C PRO A 582 16.25 -0.85 -16.21
N GLY A 583 15.30 -0.27 -15.48
CA GLY A 583 15.18 1.17 -15.29
C GLY A 583 13.88 1.60 -14.64
N TYR A 584 13.72 2.91 -14.48
CA TYR A 584 12.58 3.54 -13.79
C TYR A 584 12.02 4.69 -14.65
N PRO A 585 10.70 4.94 -14.66
CA PRO A 585 10.11 6.07 -15.36
C PRO A 585 10.37 7.36 -14.60
N ALA A 586 10.81 8.40 -15.30
CA ALA A 586 10.88 9.75 -14.78
C ALA A 586 9.46 10.34 -14.67
N ARG A 587 8.76 10.01 -13.57
CA ARG A 587 7.39 10.48 -13.30
C ARG A 587 7.34 12.01 -13.14
N HIS A 588 6.17 12.59 -13.42
CA HIS A 588 5.94 14.02 -13.23
C HIS A 588 6.13 14.44 -11.77
N LEU A 589 6.77 15.59 -11.54
CA LEU A 589 7.13 16.05 -10.18
C LEU A 589 6.05 16.94 -9.51
N ALA A 590 4.89 17.13 -10.14
CA ALA A 590 3.77 17.80 -9.48
C ALA A 590 3.34 17.01 -8.23
N GLY A 591 3.35 17.66 -7.07
CA GLY A 591 3.07 17.02 -5.78
C GLY A 591 4.25 16.28 -5.14
N VAL A 592 5.45 16.29 -5.74
CA VAL A 592 6.62 15.57 -5.21
C VAL A 592 6.95 15.96 -3.76
N TRP A 593 6.62 17.17 -3.34
CA TRP A 593 6.76 17.61 -1.95
C TRP A 593 6.06 16.64 -0.97
N ALA A 594 4.85 16.15 -1.30
CA ALA A 594 4.06 15.26 -0.45
C ALA A 594 4.46 13.77 -0.54
N THR A 595 5.53 13.42 -1.28
CA THR A 595 5.90 12.02 -1.56
C THR A 595 7.26 11.61 -0.99
N ALA A 596 7.69 12.21 0.12
CA ALA A 596 8.86 11.77 0.88
C ALA A 596 8.57 10.45 1.66
N PRO A 597 9.55 9.57 1.88
CA PRO A 597 10.96 9.67 1.46
C PRO A 597 11.16 9.36 -0.03
N TYR A 598 12.26 9.85 -0.60
CA TYR A 598 12.53 9.85 -2.04
C TYR A 598 13.34 8.66 -2.55
N LEU A 599 13.40 8.55 -3.88
CA LEU A 599 13.77 7.36 -4.66
C LEU A 599 12.77 6.20 -4.52
N HIS A 600 12.82 5.24 -5.45
CA HIS A 600 11.87 4.11 -5.51
C HIS A 600 11.89 3.18 -4.28
N ASN A 601 12.90 3.33 -3.42
CA ASN A 601 13.15 2.57 -2.20
C ASN A 601 13.10 3.46 -0.94
N GLY A 602 12.64 4.71 -1.05
CA GLY A 602 12.50 5.64 0.08
C GLY A 602 13.79 5.94 0.85
N SER A 603 14.95 5.91 0.19
CA SER A 603 16.28 5.96 0.81
C SER A 603 16.87 7.37 1.01
N VAL A 604 16.11 8.42 0.70
CA VAL A 604 16.52 9.82 0.89
C VAL A 604 15.41 10.60 1.63
N PRO A 605 15.66 11.17 2.82
CA PRO A 605 14.60 11.67 3.71
C PRO A 605 13.85 12.91 3.20
N ASN A 606 14.54 13.79 2.48
CA ASN A 606 14.02 15.09 2.03
C ASN A 606 14.57 15.46 0.64
N LEU A 607 13.88 16.36 -0.06
CA LEU A 607 14.18 16.72 -1.44
C LEU A 607 15.50 17.49 -1.58
N TYR A 608 15.83 18.33 -0.60
CA TYR A 608 17.10 19.06 -0.56
C TYR A 608 18.32 18.12 -0.49
N GLU A 609 18.22 16.96 0.16
CA GLU A 609 19.24 15.91 0.11
C GLU A 609 19.26 15.11 -1.20
N LEU A 610 18.12 14.94 -1.89
CA LEU A 610 18.11 14.34 -3.23
C LEU A 610 18.97 15.16 -4.21
N LEU A 611 19.00 16.48 -4.04
CA LEU A 611 19.83 17.42 -4.80
C LEU A 611 21.32 17.45 -4.36
N LYS A 612 21.76 16.56 -3.46
CA LYS A 612 23.18 16.38 -3.09
C LYS A 612 23.79 15.11 -3.70
N PRO A 613 25.13 15.01 -3.84
CA PRO A 613 25.80 13.75 -4.18
C PRO A 613 25.46 12.68 -3.15
N ALA A 614 25.36 11.41 -3.55
CA ALA A 614 24.93 10.35 -2.64
C ALA A 614 25.85 10.18 -1.42
N HIS A 615 27.15 10.48 -1.54
CA HIS A 615 28.08 10.46 -0.41
C HIS A 615 27.77 11.52 0.67
N GLN A 616 27.05 12.59 0.34
CA GLN A 616 26.64 13.68 1.24
C GLN A 616 25.18 13.56 1.74
N ARG A 617 24.46 12.51 1.31
CA ARG A 617 23.11 12.16 1.80
C ARG A 617 23.19 11.33 3.08
N SER A 618 22.23 11.53 3.97
CA SER A 618 22.09 10.83 5.25
C SER A 618 22.24 9.31 5.11
N LYS A 619 23.05 8.70 5.98
CA LYS A 619 23.36 7.26 5.95
C LYS A 619 22.47 6.43 6.87
N MET A 620 22.00 7.06 7.94
CA MET A 620 20.89 6.60 8.76
C MET A 620 20.01 7.81 9.06
N PHE A 621 18.69 7.63 9.13
CA PHE A 621 17.72 8.70 9.43
C PHE A 621 16.41 8.11 9.99
N PHE A 622 15.57 8.94 10.61
CA PHE A 622 14.31 8.46 11.20
C PHE A 622 13.10 8.55 10.27
N VAL A 623 12.18 7.61 10.43
CA VAL A 623 10.92 7.50 9.67
C VAL A 623 9.72 7.28 10.60
N GLY A 624 8.50 7.36 10.07
CA GLY A 624 7.27 7.26 10.85
C GLY A 624 6.83 8.57 11.52
N SER A 625 7.42 9.71 11.14
CA SER A 625 7.04 11.05 11.56
C SER A 625 5.94 11.62 10.67
N ARG A 626 4.98 12.36 11.25
CA ARG A 626 4.04 13.20 10.47
C ARG A 626 4.47 14.66 10.36
N GLN A 627 5.44 15.10 11.16
CA GLN A 627 5.91 16.49 11.17
C GLN A 627 6.69 16.79 9.90
N TYR A 628 6.38 17.91 9.24
CA TYR A 628 6.88 18.22 7.90
C TYR A 628 7.90 19.37 7.88
N ASP A 629 9.01 19.15 7.19
CA ASP A 629 10.05 20.14 6.94
C ASP A 629 9.74 20.90 5.64
N GLN A 630 9.26 22.14 5.78
CA GLN A 630 8.84 23.00 4.66
C GLN A 630 10.01 23.57 3.85
N ASP A 631 11.23 23.54 4.38
CA ASP A 631 12.43 24.15 3.78
C ASP A 631 13.24 23.13 2.98
N LYS A 632 13.26 21.88 3.43
CA LYS A 632 13.92 20.75 2.73
C LYS A 632 12.96 19.92 1.89
N LEU A 633 11.65 20.09 2.08
CA LEU A 633 10.54 19.25 1.60
C LEU A 633 10.74 17.77 1.96
N GLY A 634 10.16 17.36 3.09
CA GLY A 634 10.11 15.98 3.53
C GLY A 634 9.60 15.87 4.96
N PHE A 635 9.57 14.65 5.50
CA PHE A 635 9.22 14.45 6.92
C PHE A 635 10.45 14.71 7.81
N ARG A 636 10.22 15.31 8.99
CA ARG A 636 11.25 15.40 10.04
C ARG A 636 11.75 14.00 10.37
N SER A 637 13.07 13.86 10.32
CA SER A 637 13.81 12.60 10.34
C SER A 637 14.98 12.67 11.34
N ASP A 638 14.82 13.55 12.32
CA ASP A 638 15.71 13.94 13.41
C ASP A 638 15.18 13.44 14.77
N PHE A 639 15.90 13.67 15.86
CA PHE A 639 15.54 13.14 17.19
C PHE A 639 14.21 13.68 17.72
N ASP A 640 13.87 14.93 17.44
CA ASP A 640 12.62 15.56 17.86
C ASP A 640 11.38 14.87 17.24
N SER A 641 11.57 14.10 16.15
CA SER A 641 10.52 13.32 15.50
C SER A 641 10.21 11.99 16.19
N LEU A 642 11.05 11.57 17.16
CA LEU A 642 10.90 10.34 17.93
C LEU A 642 10.18 10.59 19.26
N PRO A 643 9.61 9.54 19.88
CA PRO A 643 9.24 9.60 21.29
C PRO A 643 10.47 9.93 22.16
N GLN A 644 10.28 10.71 23.22
CA GLN A 644 11.38 11.22 24.04
C GLN A 644 12.22 10.09 24.65
N ILE A 645 13.52 10.10 24.38
CA ILE A 645 14.50 9.22 25.02
C ILE A 645 15.08 9.97 26.22
N GLU A 646 14.79 9.48 27.42
CA GLU A 646 15.41 9.94 28.67
C GLU A 646 16.94 9.93 28.56
N ASP A 647 17.60 11.02 28.96
CA ASP A 647 19.06 11.20 28.90
C ASP A 647 19.72 10.73 27.58
N LEU A 648 19.15 11.12 26.44
CA LEU A 648 19.76 10.83 25.14
C LEU A 648 21.15 11.45 24.97
N GLU A 649 21.40 12.60 25.61
CA GLU A 649 22.71 13.29 25.58
C GLU A 649 23.77 12.50 26.37
N GLY A 650 23.54 12.18 27.64
CA GLY A 650 24.47 11.43 28.48
C GLY A 650 24.70 10.01 27.96
N LYS A 651 23.66 9.33 27.46
CA LYS A 651 23.77 8.01 26.82
C LYS A 651 24.61 8.05 25.54
N ALA A 652 24.52 9.14 24.75
CA ALA A 652 25.33 9.32 23.55
C ALA A 652 26.78 9.71 23.88
N GLN A 653 27.00 10.58 24.87
CA GLN A 653 28.33 10.95 25.34
C GLN A 653 29.07 9.74 25.93
N ALA A 654 28.42 8.95 26.78
CA ALA A 654 28.98 7.72 27.33
C ALA A 654 29.33 6.67 26.24
N LEU A 655 28.55 6.60 25.15
CA LEU A 655 28.85 5.74 24.00
C LEU A 655 30.13 6.17 23.26
N ILE A 656 30.44 7.46 23.23
CA ILE A 656 31.70 8.01 22.70
C ILE A 656 32.84 7.76 23.68
N ASP A 657 32.67 8.16 24.94
CA ASP A 657 33.73 8.14 25.95
C ASP A 657 34.25 6.71 26.22
N HIS A 658 33.37 5.72 26.22
CA HIS A 658 33.75 4.32 26.43
C HIS A 658 34.35 3.62 25.20
N LYS A 659 34.39 4.27 24.02
CA LYS A 659 34.96 3.79 22.74
C LYS A 659 34.93 2.26 22.57
N VAL A 660 33.74 1.66 22.69
CA VAL A 660 33.58 0.22 22.98
C VAL A 660 34.36 -0.66 21.99
N GLY A 661 35.50 -1.17 22.46
CA GLY A 661 36.52 -1.77 21.61
C GLY A 661 36.06 -3.08 20.98
N ILE A 662 36.20 -3.17 19.66
CA ILE A 662 35.99 -4.38 18.83
C ILE A 662 34.55 -4.92 18.90
N LEU A 663 33.73 -4.55 17.92
CA LEU A 663 32.44 -5.21 17.60
C LEU A 663 31.43 -5.27 18.75
N GLY A 664 31.40 -4.24 19.60
CA GLY A 664 30.40 -4.03 20.65
C GLY A 664 28.98 -3.87 20.08
N ARG A 665 28.27 -4.99 19.89
CA ARG A 665 26.91 -5.02 19.31
C ARG A 665 25.92 -4.24 20.17
N ILE A 666 25.52 -3.07 19.71
CA ILE A 666 24.34 -2.39 20.25
C ILE A 666 23.10 -3.18 19.80
N LYS A 667 22.63 -4.10 20.68
CA LYS A 667 21.51 -5.05 20.51
C LYS A 667 21.55 -6.01 19.30
N GLY A 668 22.38 -5.77 18.30
CA GLY A 668 22.51 -6.62 17.09
C GLY A 668 23.09 -5.89 15.88
N MET A 669 22.98 -4.56 15.84
CA MET A 669 23.51 -3.74 14.74
C MET A 669 25.05 -3.84 14.67
N LYS A 670 25.60 -3.87 13.46
CA LYS A 670 27.05 -3.80 13.17
C LYS A 670 27.47 -2.34 12.95
N THR A 671 27.23 -1.48 13.93
CA THR A 671 27.68 -0.08 13.83
C THR A 671 29.20 0.02 13.95
N LYS A 672 29.78 1.03 13.30
CA LYS A 672 31.09 1.56 13.69
C LYS A 672 30.93 2.33 15.01
N PRO A 673 31.99 2.52 15.82
CA PRO A 673 31.98 3.55 16.86
C PRO A 673 31.56 4.90 16.25
N PRO A 674 30.65 5.66 16.88
CA PRO A 674 30.21 6.95 16.35
C PRO A 674 31.37 7.95 16.31
N GLU A 675 31.50 8.69 15.21
CA GLU A 675 32.57 9.67 15.03
C GLU A 675 32.25 11.02 15.69
N ASN A 676 30.98 11.24 16.09
CA ASN A 676 30.48 12.47 16.70
C ASN A 676 29.21 12.24 17.54
N ILE A 677 28.81 13.24 18.34
CA ILE A 677 27.66 13.16 19.25
C ILE A 677 26.32 12.93 18.52
N TRP A 678 26.16 13.44 17.29
CA TRP A 678 24.97 13.20 16.48
C TRP A 678 24.85 11.70 16.13
N GLU A 679 25.91 11.09 15.59
CA GLU A 679 25.91 9.65 15.30
C GLU A 679 25.71 8.79 16.54
N ALA A 680 26.28 9.18 17.69
CA ALA A 680 26.09 8.45 18.94
C ALA A 680 24.61 8.46 19.37
N LYS A 681 23.94 9.62 19.27
CA LYS A 681 22.50 9.72 19.46
C LYS A 681 21.73 8.87 18.45
N VAL A 682 22.13 8.82 17.17
CA VAL A 682 21.47 7.98 16.16
C VAL A 682 21.53 6.51 16.57
N GLN A 683 22.69 6.03 17.00
CA GLN A 683 22.85 4.64 17.44
C GLN A 683 22.02 4.30 18.68
N ILE A 684 21.96 5.19 19.68
CA ILE A 684 21.10 5.01 20.88
C ILE A 684 19.61 5.03 20.51
N ALA A 685 19.20 5.92 19.60
CA ALA A 685 17.82 6.06 19.15
C ALA A 685 17.37 4.87 18.30
N CYS A 686 18.15 4.46 17.29
CA CYS A 686 17.92 3.26 16.49
C CYS A 686 17.94 1.97 17.33
N ALA A 687 18.70 1.94 18.43
CA ALA A 687 18.64 0.83 19.39
C ALA A 687 17.39 0.87 20.29
N THR A 688 16.68 2.00 20.37
CA THR A 688 15.48 2.17 21.19
C THR A 688 14.20 1.97 20.37
N TYR A 689 14.13 2.59 19.19
CA TYR A 689 13.05 2.56 18.21
C TYR A 689 13.55 2.03 16.86
N PRO A 690 13.96 0.74 16.77
CA PRO A 690 14.54 0.17 15.57
C PRO A 690 13.61 0.23 14.35
N GLU A 691 12.30 0.07 14.57
CA GLU A 691 11.27 0.14 13.54
C GLU A 691 11.12 1.52 12.89
N ARG A 692 11.68 2.57 13.52
CA ARG A 692 11.75 3.95 13.02
C ARG A 692 13.12 4.31 12.43
N CYS A 693 14.09 3.38 12.43
CA CYS A 693 15.44 3.60 11.92
C CYS A 693 15.57 3.15 10.47
N PHE A 694 15.86 4.07 9.55
CA PHE A 694 16.30 3.73 8.20
C PHE A 694 17.82 3.60 8.18
N ASP A 695 18.35 2.48 7.67
CA ASP A 695 19.78 2.25 7.43
C ASP A 695 20.00 1.89 5.95
N ILE A 696 20.82 2.66 5.24
CA ILE A 696 21.08 2.46 3.81
C ILE A 696 21.97 1.25 3.49
N THR A 697 22.58 0.62 4.51
CA THR A 697 23.52 -0.50 4.34
C THR A 697 22.84 -1.85 4.17
N HIS A 698 21.54 -1.96 4.49
CA HIS A 698 20.75 -3.12 4.14
C HIS A 698 20.59 -3.26 2.60
N PRO A 699 20.57 -4.48 2.05
CA PRO A 699 20.31 -4.70 0.62
C PRO A 699 18.99 -4.04 0.18
N GLY A 700 18.99 -3.29 -0.92
CA GLY A 700 17.79 -2.61 -1.43
C GLY A 700 17.57 -1.20 -0.85
N ASN A 701 18.22 -0.84 0.26
CA ASN A 701 18.10 0.48 0.89
C ASN A 701 19.10 1.53 0.35
N SER A 702 19.85 1.24 -0.73
CA SER A 702 20.96 2.09 -1.16
C SER A 702 20.49 3.47 -1.66
N ASN A 703 21.06 4.54 -1.10
CA ASN A 703 20.73 5.94 -1.45
C ASN A 703 21.57 6.55 -2.59
N LYS A 704 22.21 5.67 -3.39
CA LYS A 704 23.01 6.01 -4.57
C LYS A 704 22.15 6.48 -5.75
N GLY A 705 22.79 7.08 -6.76
CA GLY A 705 22.12 7.43 -8.02
C GLY A 705 21.25 8.68 -7.92
N HIS A 706 20.59 9.02 -9.03
CA HIS A 706 20.00 10.34 -9.26
C HIS A 706 21.00 11.44 -8.85
N GLU A 707 22.24 11.34 -9.34
CA GLU A 707 23.37 12.19 -8.95
C GLU A 707 24.27 12.52 -10.14
N GLY A 708 24.74 13.77 -10.18
CA GLY A 708 25.52 14.33 -11.29
C GLY A 708 24.88 15.60 -11.88
N PRO A 709 25.51 16.22 -12.89
CA PRO A 709 25.06 17.50 -13.46
C PRO A 709 23.60 17.47 -13.95
N GLN A 710 23.20 16.41 -14.65
CA GLN A 710 21.84 16.25 -15.20
C GLN A 710 20.75 15.97 -14.15
N PHE A 711 21.12 15.73 -12.89
CA PHE A 711 20.19 15.44 -11.79
C PHE A 711 20.08 16.59 -10.77
N GLY A 712 20.60 17.78 -11.13
CA GLY A 712 20.56 18.97 -10.25
C GLY A 712 21.60 18.96 -9.13
N THR A 713 22.47 17.95 -9.05
CA THR A 713 23.48 17.83 -7.98
C THR A 713 24.44 19.01 -7.93
N ASN A 714 24.82 19.54 -9.11
CA ASN A 714 25.77 20.64 -9.25
C ASN A 714 25.10 22.03 -9.19
N LEU A 715 23.80 22.13 -8.93
CA LEU A 715 23.12 23.40 -8.70
C LEU A 715 23.70 24.09 -7.45
N SER A 716 23.79 25.42 -7.48
CA SER A 716 24.13 26.21 -6.30
C SER A 716 23.06 26.08 -5.21
N ASP A 717 23.40 26.34 -3.94
CA ASP A 717 22.41 26.27 -2.85
C ASP A 717 21.24 27.24 -3.05
N ARG A 718 21.48 28.38 -3.73
CA ARG A 718 20.41 29.28 -4.15
C ARG A 718 19.46 28.58 -5.14
N GLN A 719 19.97 28.04 -6.24
CA GLN A 719 19.17 27.31 -7.23
C GLN A 719 18.45 26.09 -6.65
N LYS A 720 19.04 25.42 -5.64
CA LYS A 720 18.40 24.31 -4.93
C LYS A 720 17.21 24.78 -4.10
N ARG A 721 17.33 25.90 -3.37
CA ARG A 721 16.19 26.54 -2.67
C ARG A 721 15.11 27.02 -3.65
N GLU A 722 15.52 27.65 -4.74
CA GLU A 722 14.62 28.12 -5.80
C GLU A 722 13.83 26.97 -6.42
N LEU A 723 14.49 25.87 -6.80
CA LEU A 723 13.87 24.66 -7.32
C LEU A 723 12.93 24.01 -6.29
N VAL A 724 13.34 23.93 -5.02
CA VAL A 724 12.52 23.41 -3.92
C VAL A 724 11.23 24.25 -3.76
N GLU A 725 11.33 25.57 -3.80
CA GLU A 725 10.17 26.46 -3.66
C GLU A 725 9.20 26.34 -4.84
N PHE A 726 9.72 26.27 -6.07
CA PHE A 726 8.90 26.07 -7.26
C PHE A 726 8.16 24.72 -7.27
N LEU A 727 8.78 23.66 -6.74
CA LEU A 727 8.16 22.33 -6.66
C LEU A 727 6.98 22.23 -5.65
N LYS A 728 6.78 23.25 -4.80
CA LYS A 728 5.55 23.43 -4.01
C LYS A 728 4.33 23.80 -4.87
N VAL A 729 4.56 24.51 -5.98
CA VAL A 729 3.48 25.02 -6.88
C VAL A 729 3.37 24.31 -8.22
N LEU A 730 4.33 23.45 -8.60
CA LEU A 730 4.29 22.69 -9.84
C LEU A 730 3.00 21.85 -9.94
N ARG A 731 2.22 22.08 -11.00
CA ARG A 731 0.99 21.37 -11.34
C ARG A 731 1.19 20.46 -12.56
N PRO A 732 0.39 19.38 -12.72
CA PRO A 732 0.23 18.79 -14.04
C PRO A 732 -0.43 19.79 -15.00
N GLU A 733 -0.33 19.54 -16.31
CA GLU A 733 -0.91 20.41 -17.33
C GLU A 733 -2.46 20.45 -17.21
N PRO A 734 -3.13 21.53 -17.69
CA PRO A 734 -4.55 21.77 -17.39
C PRO A 734 -5.52 20.66 -17.79
N GLU A 735 -5.17 19.86 -18.81
CA GLU A 735 -5.93 18.68 -19.25
C GLU A 735 -6.19 17.67 -18.12
N TYR A 736 -5.31 17.59 -17.13
CA TYR A 736 -5.35 16.59 -16.04
C TYR A 736 -5.99 17.14 -14.76
N SER A 737 -6.44 18.39 -14.78
CA SER A 737 -6.94 19.12 -13.63
C SER A 737 -8.04 20.10 -14.05
N LEU A 738 -9.29 19.62 -13.94
CA LEU A 738 -10.51 20.30 -14.42
C LEU A 738 -10.70 21.76 -13.94
N ILE A 739 -9.96 22.21 -12.92
CA ILE A 739 -10.11 23.54 -12.31
C ILE A 739 -8.77 24.22 -11.96
N SER A 740 -7.62 23.84 -12.56
CA SER A 740 -6.37 24.61 -12.36
C SER A 740 -5.97 25.45 -13.57
N LYS A 741 -6.08 26.77 -13.44
CA LYS A 741 -5.30 27.71 -14.26
C LYS A 741 -3.81 27.40 -14.10
N PRO A 742 -2.98 27.56 -15.14
CA PRO A 742 -1.54 27.44 -14.99
C PRO A 742 -1.01 28.46 -13.98
N VAL A 743 -0.08 28.04 -13.11
CA VAL A 743 0.59 28.91 -12.12
C VAL A 743 1.82 29.60 -12.73
N TYR A 744 2.24 29.15 -13.91
CA TYR A 744 3.34 29.75 -14.67
C TYR A 744 3.14 29.51 -16.17
N ARG A 745 3.90 30.24 -17.00
CA ARG A 745 4.14 29.94 -18.42
C ARG A 745 5.63 29.73 -18.65
N TRP A 746 5.96 28.95 -19.68
CA TRP A 746 7.32 28.78 -20.17
C TRP A 746 7.32 29.09 -21.67
N ASP A 747 8.14 30.05 -22.11
CA ASP A 747 8.17 30.50 -23.52
C ASP A 747 9.22 29.77 -24.38
N GLY A 748 9.92 28.80 -23.80
CA GLY A 748 11.07 28.11 -24.40
C GLY A 748 12.43 28.64 -23.92
N LEU A 749 12.48 29.84 -23.35
CA LEU A 749 13.70 30.53 -22.90
C LEU A 749 13.61 31.02 -21.44
N ARG A 750 12.42 31.47 -21.01
CA ARG A 750 12.14 32.06 -19.70
C ARG A 750 10.80 31.57 -19.16
N CYS A 751 10.69 31.65 -17.84
CA CYS A 751 9.42 31.46 -17.15
C CYS A 751 8.66 32.78 -17.00
N GLN A 752 7.36 32.70 -16.74
CA GLN A 752 6.53 33.79 -16.23
C GLN A 752 5.59 33.20 -15.17
N ILE A 753 5.78 33.52 -13.89
CA ILE A 753 4.79 33.21 -12.84
C ILE A 753 3.51 34.04 -13.09
N LEU A 754 2.33 33.44 -12.85
CA LEU A 754 1.00 34.01 -13.13
C LEU A 754 0.18 34.37 -11.89
#